data_AF-A0A816NCZ9-F1
#
_entry.id   AF-A0A816NCZ9-F1
#
_cell.length_a   1.000
_cell.length_b   1.000
_cell.length_c   1.000
_cell.angle_alpha   90.00
_cell.angle_beta   90.00
_cell.angle_gamma   90.00
#
_symmetry.space_group_name_H-M   'P 1'
#
loop_
_entity.id
_entity.type
_entity.pdbx_description
1 polymer ?
#
loop_
_entity_poly.entity_id
_entity_poly.type
_entity_poly.pdbx_seq_one_letter_code
_entity_poly.pdbx_strand_id
1 'polypeptide(L)'
;KIKRDLKVALLNYHYDSELLKRQYLHEQPNEYQIQIAKNISDTKRELEKARRELLELKYRVFYNRPLPSLDSIQVSIPKLDDNNDQQSIDKYEKIIHRNKLDAMAIKILEAETKFYQCSKIFDDELSTMWRNHRELVKNKGMPTQLTDIINQRLTIMSDRWRDIYIYRIQCFSLASYYNDIDPMLERIGFSSSLLIDTSHRLIPEQLKLLNRGPTYVPPCQLSISSLNQSIDDIIKKQYASLKHQLNNVFSKYHVNIALSMDIQQKISDTFTNLFSMPVPSKIQQRGLHEKHLVQSIRFAFNKQNLILRRTADNKNTFYLGNRKEFEAKANDYLMKSHDYIVFSSKYKCNELKEMIESMNELLMRLKTNKSISDNVYHRLLIDASKVKLPYLYFLPDVSIENEISMVPIITSAYSATWKIGKYLNDLLRPFVNKILQPTTFRDEPDFMQKLLQYVHIDKRLRSTTLFCTLQISNYYALDLHQHMIDTLGCFLRDNLSSNKLEQLTIQTIKNLLHIYLYYNIFYYKNQIYKMAKGSPTTMALSETLSTIYLFVWESRITKELRSKNELFGRYKDQIFFTWNNSNEKELCRFLQTLQDKDSPIQFQQRIASTVRFLNVHIDNLKGELSTRIYHQSMMGKYSLPYVVGHSKQAHSDRFQSALIRAVCCSSSLDDFHLELVTLELTCLTNGYSLQFVETQVEHFFGYFHAHEMRYSKDPTMYDRFRKNWFSYMTMQYQLTDKLHQFNDKGQLIQLNYHYEQGPRCEFNEQFHRLWSHYFHQHPTLSKEKTKVLLTSKQQYSLNTLLAEEKPANLIQ
;
A
#
# COMPACT_ATOMS: atom_id res chain seq x y z
N LYS A 1 1.07 -32.37 -25.57
CA LYS A 1 -0.07 -31.46 -25.85
C LYS A 1 0.40 -30.11 -26.40
N ILE A 2 1.09 -29.28 -25.62
CA ILE A 2 1.55 -27.92 -26.03
C ILE A 2 2.37 -27.90 -27.34
N LYS A 3 3.31 -28.83 -27.55
CA LYS A 3 4.05 -28.98 -28.83
C LYS A 3 3.14 -29.27 -30.03
N ARG A 4 2.07 -30.04 -29.82
CA ARG A 4 1.08 -30.37 -30.86
C ARG A 4 0.24 -29.14 -31.19
N ASP A 5 -0.20 -28.40 -30.18
CA ASP A 5 -1.02 -27.19 -30.34
C ASP A 5 -0.26 -26.10 -31.12
N LEU A 6 1.03 -25.88 -30.82
CA LEU A 6 1.89 -24.99 -31.61
C LEU A 6 2.03 -25.46 -33.07
N LYS A 7 2.26 -26.76 -33.30
CA LYS A 7 2.42 -27.30 -34.66
C LYS A 7 1.15 -27.07 -35.49
N VAL A 8 -0.02 -27.22 -34.89
CA VAL A 8 -1.31 -26.92 -35.53
C VAL A 8 -1.44 -25.43 -35.84
N ALA A 9 -1.13 -24.54 -34.89
CA ALA A 9 -1.17 -23.10 -35.10
C ALA A 9 -0.22 -22.64 -36.24
N LEU A 10 1.00 -23.20 -36.29
CA LEU A 10 1.96 -22.90 -37.36
C LEU A 10 1.49 -23.40 -38.73
N LEU A 11 0.84 -24.57 -38.80
CA LEU A 11 0.25 -25.09 -40.03
C LEU A 11 -0.89 -24.20 -40.54
N ASN A 12 -1.79 -23.78 -39.65
CA ASN A 12 -2.87 -22.85 -39.99
C ASN A 12 -2.30 -21.52 -40.52
N TYR A 13 -1.29 -20.97 -39.85
CA TYR A 13 -0.60 -19.78 -40.33
C TYR A 13 -0.01 -19.96 -41.74
N HIS A 14 0.66 -21.09 -42.00
CA HIS A 14 1.25 -21.34 -43.32
C HIS A 14 0.17 -21.42 -44.41
N TYR A 15 -0.96 -22.05 -44.10
CA TYR A 15 -2.12 -22.11 -44.99
C TYR A 15 -2.69 -20.72 -45.28
N ASP A 16 -3.02 -19.95 -44.22
CA ASP A 16 -3.61 -18.61 -44.35
C ASP A 16 -2.65 -17.64 -45.07
N SER A 17 -1.35 -17.73 -44.76
CA SER A 17 -0.33 -16.91 -45.42
C SER A 17 -0.18 -17.22 -46.91
N GLU A 18 -0.29 -18.48 -47.33
CA GLU A 18 -0.24 -18.84 -48.75
C GLU A 18 -1.54 -18.47 -49.47
N LEU A 19 -2.70 -18.59 -48.80
CA LEU A 19 -3.98 -18.12 -49.34
C LEU A 19 -3.96 -16.62 -49.62
N LEU A 20 -3.55 -15.81 -48.64
CA LEU A 20 -3.41 -14.36 -48.79
C LEU A 20 -2.39 -13.98 -49.85
N LYS A 21 -1.29 -14.74 -49.97
CA LYS A 21 -0.29 -14.50 -51.01
C LYS A 21 -0.87 -14.74 -52.41
N ARG A 22 -1.69 -15.78 -52.60
CA ARG A 22 -2.38 -16.03 -53.88
C ARG A 22 -3.40 -14.92 -54.20
N GLN A 23 -4.19 -14.49 -53.20
CA GLN A 23 -5.11 -13.37 -53.36
C GLN A 23 -4.36 -12.07 -53.70
N TYR A 24 -3.26 -11.80 -53.01
CA TYR A 24 -2.42 -10.63 -53.28
C TYR A 24 -1.86 -10.62 -54.71
N LEU A 25 -1.43 -11.77 -55.24
CA LEU A 25 -0.92 -11.89 -56.61
C LEU A 25 -2.04 -11.76 -57.66
N HIS A 26 -3.26 -12.19 -57.35
CA HIS A 26 -4.42 -12.06 -58.22
C HIS A 26 -4.78 -10.58 -58.47
N GLU A 27 -4.57 -9.71 -57.48
CA GLU A 27 -4.81 -8.26 -57.59
C GLU A 27 -3.79 -7.52 -58.47
N GLN A 28 -2.78 -8.21 -59.04
CA GLN A 28 -1.75 -7.65 -59.93
C GLN A 28 -1.14 -6.33 -59.43
N PRO A 29 -0.53 -6.32 -58.23
CA PRO A 29 0.02 -5.11 -57.64
C PRO A 29 1.15 -4.53 -58.50
N ASN A 30 1.16 -3.21 -58.66
CA ASN A 30 2.26 -2.52 -59.32
C ASN A 30 3.51 -2.45 -58.41
N GLU A 31 4.65 -2.11 -58.99
CA GLU A 31 5.95 -2.09 -58.29
C GLU A 31 5.93 -1.24 -57.01
N TYR A 32 5.22 -0.11 -57.05
CA TYR A 32 5.05 0.79 -55.91
C TYR A 32 4.23 0.13 -54.77
N GLN A 33 3.11 -0.52 -55.10
CA GLN A 33 2.27 -1.25 -54.14
C GLN A 33 3.00 -2.46 -53.53
N ILE A 34 3.81 -3.16 -54.33
CA ILE A 34 4.69 -4.24 -53.86
C ILE A 34 5.70 -3.70 -52.85
N GLN A 35 6.34 -2.56 -53.14
CA GLN A 35 7.32 -1.96 -52.26
C GLN A 35 6.71 -1.51 -50.93
N ILE A 36 5.54 -0.86 -50.94
CA ILE A 36 4.83 -0.47 -49.71
C ILE A 36 4.43 -1.70 -48.89
N ALA A 37 3.79 -2.70 -49.51
CA ALA A 37 3.35 -3.91 -48.81
C ALA A 37 4.54 -4.66 -48.17
N LYS A 38 5.69 -4.67 -48.86
CA LYS A 38 6.94 -5.22 -48.33
C LYS A 38 7.46 -4.42 -47.15
N ASN A 39 7.58 -3.09 -47.28
CA ASN A 39 8.02 -2.21 -46.19
C ASN A 39 7.17 -2.40 -44.94
N ILE A 40 5.84 -2.34 -45.05
CA ILE A 40 4.92 -2.52 -43.92
C ILE A 40 5.05 -3.91 -43.30
N SER A 41 5.21 -4.95 -44.12
CA SER A 41 5.42 -6.31 -43.62
C SER A 41 6.75 -6.46 -42.87
N ASP A 42 7.81 -5.81 -43.35
CA ASP A 42 9.14 -5.87 -42.74
C ASP A 42 9.19 -5.05 -41.45
N THR A 43 8.63 -3.84 -41.43
CA THR A 43 8.52 -3.02 -40.21
C THR A 43 7.62 -3.68 -39.17
N LYS A 44 6.50 -4.30 -39.56
CA LYS A 44 5.66 -5.11 -38.65
C LYS A 44 6.43 -6.27 -38.04
N ARG A 45 7.29 -6.94 -38.82
CA ARG A 45 8.10 -8.07 -38.34
C ARG A 45 9.11 -7.63 -37.28
N GLU A 46 9.81 -6.52 -37.51
CA GLU A 46 10.75 -5.97 -36.53
C GLU A 46 10.02 -5.45 -35.28
N LEU A 47 8.83 -4.86 -35.43
CA LEU A 47 7.97 -4.48 -34.31
C LEU A 47 7.59 -5.68 -33.43
N GLU A 48 7.08 -6.76 -34.02
CA GLU A 48 6.69 -7.96 -33.25
C GLU A 48 7.91 -8.67 -32.61
N LYS A 49 9.07 -8.61 -33.28
CA LYS A 49 10.33 -9.12 -32.73
C LYS A 49 10.80 -8.32 -31.51
N ALA A 50 10.75 -6.98 -31.58
CA ALA A 50 11.06 -6.11 -30.45
C ALA A 50 10.06 -6.31 -29.29
N ARG A 51 8.75 -6.42 -29.60
CA ARG A 51 7.71 -6.73 -28.61
C ARG A 51 7.98 -8.04 -27.88
N ARG A 52 8.35 -9.09 -28.63
CA ARG A 52 8.70 -10.40 -28.07
C ARG A 52 9.91 -10.31 -27.15
N GLU A 53 10.96 -9.59 -27.55
CA GLU A 53 12.17 -9.40 -26.73
C GLU A 53 11.84 -8.73 -25.38
N LEU A 54 11.09 -7.63 -25.42
CA LEU A 54 10.61 -6.92 -24.23
C LEU A 54 9.80 -7.85 -23.30
N LEU A 55 8.84 -8.54 -23.87
CA LEU A 55 7.97 -9.46 -23.14
C LEU A 55 8.73 -10.63 -22.52
N GLU A 56 9.73 -11.19 -23.22
CA GLU A 56 10.57 -12.26 -22.70
C GLU A 56 11.37 -11.80 -21.47
N LEU A 57 11.91 -10.57 -21.49
CA LEU A 57 12.60 -9.97 -20.34
C LEU A 57 11.66 -9.83 -19.13
N LYS A 58 10.44 -9.33 -19.31
CA LYS A 58 9.46 -9.20 -18.21
C LYS A 58 9.05 -10.57 -17.64
N TYR A 59 8.86 -11.58 -18.49
CA TYR A 59 8.55 -12.94 -18.02
C TYR A 59 9.72 -13.62 -17.30
N ARG A 60 10.96 -13.35 -17.70
CA ARG A 60 12.16 -13.82 -16.98
C ARG A 60 12.19 -13.30 -15.55
N VAL A 61 11.80 -12.04 -15.33
CA VAL A 61 11.65 -11.46 -13.99
C VAL A 61 10.56 -12.19 -13.20
N PHE A 62 9.36 -12.34 -13.79
CA PHE A 62 8.23 -13.02 -13.15
C PHE A 62 8.54 -14.46 -12.72
N TYR A 63 9.24 -15.22 -13.58
CA TYR A 63 9.65 -16.59 -13.29
C TYR A 63 10.97 -16.72 -12.52
N ASN A 64 11.56 -15.61 -12.06
CA ASN A 64 12.79 -15.57 -11.29
C ASN A 64 14.02 -16.17 -12.02
N ARG A 65 14.18 -15.90 -13.32
CA ARG A 65 15.24 -16.44 -14.18
C ARG A 65 16.06 -15.32 -14.83
N PRO A 66 17.13 -14.83 -14.17
CA PRO A 66 17.99 -13.79 -14.74
C PRO A 66 18.62 -14.24 -16.07
N LEU A 67 19.07 -13.27 -16.87
CA LEU A 67 19.82 -13.55 -18.09
C LEU A 67 21.13 -14.28 -17.73
N PRO A 68 21.54 -15.32 -18.48
CA PRO A 68 22.82 -16.00 -18.24
C PRO A 68 24.03 -15.05 -18.24
N SER A 69 23.97 -13.98 -19.02
CA SER A 69 25.01 -12.94 -19.08
C SER A 69 25.11 -12.06 -17.82
N LEU A 70 24.14 -12.13 -16.91
CA LEU A 70 24.17 -11.43 -15.62
C LEU A 70 24.79 -12.27 -14.49
N ASP A 71 25.09 -13.55 -14.75
CA ASP A 71 25.76 -14.43 -13.80
C ASP A 71 27.29 -14.23 -13.76
N SER A 72 27.86 -13.53 -14.74
CA SER A 72 29.29 -13.19 -14.79
C SER A 72 29.66 -11.89 -14.05
N ILE A 73 28.72 -11.24 -13.35
CA ILE A 73 29.02 -10.09 -12.50
C ILE A 73 29.78 -10.61 -11.27
N GLN A 74 31.10 -10.75 -11.40
CA GLN A 74 32.00 -11.08 -10.30
C GLN A 74 32.03 -9.90 -9.32
N VAL A 75 31.31 -10.02 -8.21
CA VAL A 75 31.59 -9.20 -7.03
C VAL A 75 32.73 -9.89 -6.30
N SER A 76 33.86 -9.21 -6.11
CA SER A 76 34.99 -9.72 -5.32
C SER A 76 34.52 -9.99 -3.89
N ILE A 77 34.25 -11.25 -3.55
CA ILE A 77 33.89 -11.67 -2.19
C ILE A 77 35.22 -11.71 -1.41
N PRO A 78 35.39 -10.94 -0.32
CA PRO A 78 36.55 -11.10 0.55
C PRO A 78 36.58 -12.53 1.10
N LYS A 79 37.76 -13.15 1.20
CA LYS A 79 37.89 -14.43 1.90
C LYS A 79 37.49 -14.21 3.37
N LEU A 80 36.40 -14.85 3.79
CA LEU A 80 35.89 -14.78 5.17
C LEU A 80 36.56 -15.89 6.00
N ASP A 81 37.02 -15.54 7.20
CA ASP A 81 37.52 -16.50 8.19
C ASP A 81 36.35 -17.34 8.76
N ASP A 82 36.59 -18.62 9.02
CA ASP A 82 35.60 -19.68 9.22
C ASP A 82 34.65 -19.54 10.44
N ASN A 83 34.61 -18.42 11.16
CA ASN A 83 33.78 -18.27 12.36
C ASN A 83 33.14 -16.88 12.51
N ASN A 84 32.10 -16.56 11.71
CA ASN A 84 30.87 -15.82 12.11
C ASN A 84 29.99 -15.21 10.98
N ASP A 85 30.29 -15.40 9.70
CA ASP A 85 29.84 -14.42 8.70
C ASP A 85 28.56 -14.73 7.88
N GLN A 86 27.52 -15.33 8.48
CA GLN A 86 26.22 -15.47 7.82
C GLN A 86 25.60 -14.11 7.45
N GLN A 87 25.76 -13.10 8.32
CA GLN A 87 25.29 -11.73 8.06
C GLN A 87 26.02 -11.05 6.89
N SER A 88 27.31 -11.34 6.72
CA SER A 88 28.12 -10.82 5.62
C SER A 88 27.72 -11.47 4.29
N ILE A 89 27.46 -12.78 4.28
CA ILE A 89 26.95 -13.50 3.10
C ILE A 89 25.59 -12.93 2.65
N ASP A 90 24.62 -12.78 3.56
CA ASP A 90 23.30 -12.21 3.27
C ASP A 90 23.39 -10.78 2.71
N LYS A 91 24.37 -10.00 3.18
CA LYS A 91 24.65 -8.64 2.68
C LYS A 91 25.18 -8.67 1.25
N TYR A 92 26.11 -9.57 0.92
CA TYR A 92 26.65 -9.71 -0.44
C TYR A 92 25.59 -10.23 -1.42
N GLU A 93 24.77 -11.20 -1.02
CA GLU A 93 23.65 -11.67 -1.83
C GLU A 93 22.69 -10.54 -2.19
N LYS A 94 22.31 -9.69 -1.21
CA LYS A 94 21.46 -8.52 -1.45
C LYS A 94 22.08 -7.52 -2.44
N ILE A 95 23.41 -7.31 -2.40
CA ILE A 95 24.12 -6.44 -3.35
C ILE A 95 24.08 -7.05 -4.76
N ILE A 96 24.34 -8.36 -4.89
CA ILE A 96 24.28 -9.07 -6.17
C ILE A 96 22.85 -9.00 -6.74
N HIS A 97 21.83 -9.24 -5.92
CA HIS A 97 20.42 -9.12 -6.32
C HIS A 97 20.07 -7.72 -6.82
N ARG A 98 20.53 -6.68 -6.10
CA ARG A 98 20.34 -5.29 -6.50
C ARG A 98 20.95 -5.03 -7.87
N ASN A 99 22.21 -5.43 -8.07
CA ASN A 99 22.91 -5.24 -9.35
C ASN A 99 22.20 -5.98 -10.50
N LYS A 100 21.68 -7.20 -10.25
CA LYS A 100 20.91 -7.96 -11.25
C LYS A 100 19.58 -7.27 -11.61
N LEU A 101 18.85 -6.73 -10.63
CA LEU A 101 17.60 -6.00 -10.88
C LEU A 101 17.84 -4.67 -11.61
N ASP A 102 18.85 -3.91 -11.20
CA ASP A 102 19.23 -2.65 -11.85
C ASP A 102 19.65 -2.91 -13.30
N ALA A 103 20.48 -3.92 -13.55
CA ALA A 103 20.86 -4.33 -14.90
C ALA A 103 19.64 -4.79 -15.74
N MET A 104 18.70 -5.50 -15.12
CA MET A 104 17.47 -5.92 -15.79
C MET A 104 16.55 -4.74 -16.12
N ALA A 105 16.46 -3.73 -15.25
CA ALA A 105 15.73 -2.50 -15.51
C ALA A 105 16.30 -1.77 -16.72
N ILE A 106 17.63 -1.63 -16.80
CA ILE A 106 18.31 -1.03 -17.95
C ILE A 106 17.99 -1.81 -19.24
N LYS A 107 18.09 -3.15 -19.20
CA LYS A 107 17.78 -4.00 -20.37
C LYS A 107 16.33 -3.89 -20.83
N ILE A 108 15.39 -3.73 -19.89
CA ILE A 108 13.99 -3.51 -20.22
C ILE A 108 13.79 -2.11 -20.83
N LEU A 109 14.40 -1.07 -20.28
CA LEU A 109 14.35 0.29 -20.84
C LEU A 109 14.92 0.35 -22.28
N GLU A 110 16.04 -0.36 -22.53
CA GLU A 110 16.60 -0.52 -23.88
C GLU A 110 15.59 -1.21 -24.82
N ALA A 111 14.95 -2.29 -24.36
CA ALA A 111 13.96 -3.03 -25.14
C ALA A 111 12.67 -2.22 -25.38
N GLU A 112 12.22 -1.43 -24.41
CA GLU A 112 11.07 -0.51 -24.55
C GLU A 112 11.39 0.60 -25.55
N THR A 113 12.59 1.16 -25.49
CA THR A 113 13.06 2.16 -26.46
C THR A 113 13.07 1.58 -27.88
N LYS A 114 13.61 0.37 -28.06
CA LYS A 114 13.64 -0.32 -29.36
C LYS A 114 12.22 -0.62 -29.85
N PHE A 115 11.35 -1.13 -28.98
CA PHE A 115 9.95 -1.40 -29.31
C PHE A 115 9.23 -0.13 -29.79
N TYR A 116 9.43 0.99 -29.09
CA TYR A 116 8.87 2.27 -29.48
C TYR A 116 9.37 2.78 -30.83
N GLN A 117 10.69 2.71 -31.07
CA GLN A 117 11.26 3.08 -32.37
C GLN A 117 10.66 2.25 -33.50
N CYS A 118 10.55 0.94 -33.31
CA CYS A 118 9.89 0.07 -34.29
C CYS A 118 8.40 0.40 -34.45
N SER A 119 7.70 0.77 -33.37
CA SER A 119 6.29 1.17 -33.44
C SER A 119 6.14 2.43 -34.27
N LYS A 120 6.93 3.46 -33.99
CA LYS A 120 6.89 4.73 -34.71
C LYS A 120 7.19 4.54 -36.20
N ILE A 121 8.23 3.76 -36.54
CA ILE A 121 8.55 3.45 -37.94
C ILE A 121 7.38 2.72 -38.63
N PHE A 122 6.77 1.76 -37.94
CA PHE A 122 5.60 1.04 -38.47
C PHE A 122 4.38 1.97 -38.64
N ASP A 123 4.10 2.82 -37.66
CA ASP A 123 2.98 3.76 -37.66
C ASP A 123 3.15 4.85 -38.73
N ASP A 124 4.38 5.33 -38.95
CA ASP A 124 4.73 6.29 -40.01
C ASP A 124 4.54 5.67 -41.39
N GLU A 125 4.97 4.41 -41.60
CA GLU A 125 4.76 3.68 -42.86
C GLU A 125 3.28 3.36 -43.09
N LEU A 126 2.56 2.93 -42.06
CA LEU A 126 1.14 2.68 -42.12
C LEU A 126 0.36 3.98 -42.44
N SER A 127 0.75 5.10 -41.83
CA SER A 127 0.16 6.41 -42.10
C SER A 127 0.44 6.89 -43.51
N THR A 128 1.65 6.63 -44.02
CA THR A 128 2.02 6.91 -45.41
C THR A 128 1.16 6.10 -46.38
N MET A 129 0.98 4.81 -46.11
CA MET A 129 0.05 3.95 -46.87
C MET A 129 -1.38 4.52 -46.87
N TRP A 130 -1.91 4.89 -45.71
CA TRP A 130 -3.26 5.45 -45.60
C TRP A 130 -3.42 6.81 -46.29
N ARG A 131 -2.38 7.66 -46.26
CA ARG A 131 -2.37 8.92 -47.02
C ARG A 131 -2.44 8.65 -48.52
N ASN A 132 -1.62 7.73 -49.01
CA ASN A 132 -1.61 7.33 -50.42
C ASN A 132 -2.89 6.60 -50.86
N HIS A 133 -3.60 5.95 -49.93
CA HIS A 133 -4.91 5.37 -50.17
C HIS A 133 -6.00 6.46 -50.33
N ARG A 134 -5.97 7.52 -49.51
CA ARG A 134 -6.95 8.63 -49.55
C ARG A 134 -6.71 9.58 -50.71
N GLU A 135 -5.45 9.87 -51.02
CA GLU A 135 -5.08 10.63 -52.22
C GLU A 135 -5.20 9.69 -53.42
N LEU A 136 -6.36 9.68 -54.07
CA LEU A 136 -6.65 8.92 -55.30
C LEU A 136 -5.76 9.41 -56.47
N VAL A 137 -4.45 9.12 -56.40
CA VAL A 137 -3.55 9.28 -57.53
C VAL A 137 -3.89 8.16 -58.50
N LYS A 138 -4.46 8.54 -59.66
CA LYS A 138 -5.05 7.65 -60.69
C LYS A 138 -4.20 6.43 -61.08
N ASN A 139 -2.89 6.42 -60.83
CA ASN A 139 -1.98 5.30 -61.12
C ASN A 139 -1.03 4.90 -59.96
N LYS A 140 -1.19 5.43 -58.73
CA LYS A 140 -0.33 5.13 -57.56
C LYS A 140 -1.08 4.84 -56.25
N GLY A 141 -2.41 4.98 -56.22
CA GLY A 141 -3.21 4.68 -55.02
C GLY A 141 -3.21 3.19 -54.65
N MET A 142 -3.50 2.89 -53.38
CA MET A 142 -3.66 1.51 -52.89
C MET A 142 -5.14 1.10 -53.00
N PRO A 143 -5.53 0.05 -53.76
CA PRO A 143 -6.92 -0.41 -53.85
C PRO A 143 -7.44 -0.92 -52.51
N THR A 144 -8.73 -0.75 -52.21
CA THR A 144 -9.35 -1.22 -50.95
C THR A 144 -9.14 -2.72 -50.72
N GLN A 145 -9.33 -3.54 -51.77
CA GLN A 145 -9.09 -4.99 -51.71
C GLN A 145 -7.65 -5.32 -51.30
N LEU A 146 -6.68 -4.56 -51.81
CA LEU A 146 -5.27 -4.75 -51.51
C LEU A 146 -4.93 -4.29 -50.08
N THR A 147 -5.53 -3.19 -49.62
CA THR A 147 -5.46 -2.73 -48.23
C THR A 147 -6.04 -3.77 -47.26
N ASP A 148 -7.17 -4.39 -47.61
CA ASP A 148 -7.81 -5.43 -46.80
C ASP A 148 -6.93 -6.68 -46.70
N ILE A 149 -6.35 -7.13 -47.81
CA ILE A 149 -5.39 -8.25 -47.84
C ILE A 149 -4.16 -7.93 -46.98
N ILE A 150 -3.62 -6.71 -47.05
CA ILE A 150 -2.51 -6.27 -46.20
C ILE A 150 -2.92 -6.29 -44.72
N ASN A 151 -4.07 -5.73 -44.35
CA ASN A 151 -4.55 -5.71 -42.97
C ASN A 151 -4.78 -7.13 -42.40
N GLN A 152 -5.34 -8.04 -43.20
CA GLN A 152 -5.49 -9.46 -42.83
C GLN A 152 -4.13 -10.12 -42.63
N ARG A 153 -3.16 -9.85 -43.52
CA ARG A 153 -1.79 -10.35 -43.39
C ARG A 153 -1.11 -9.86 -42.12
N LEU A 154 -1.28 -8.57 -41.77
CA LEU A 154 -0.75 -8.00 -40.53
C LEU A 154 -1.36 -8.66 -39.28
N THR A 155 -2.65 -8.96 -39.32
CA THR A 155 -3.36 -9.67 -38.24
C THR A 155 -2.82 -11.08 -38.05
N ILE A 156 -2.72 -11.85 -39.14
CA ILE A 156 -2.17 -13.22 -39.13
C ILE A 156 -0.70 -13.24 -38.66
N MET A 157 0.09 -12.22 -39.01
CA MET A 157 1.45 -12.05 -38.49
C MET A 157 1.46 -11.86 -36.97
N SER A 158 0.60 -10.99 -36.42
CA SER A 158 0.48 -10.79 -34.98
C SER A 158 0.01 -12.06 -34.26
N ASP A 159 -0.97 -12.78 -34.82
CA ASP A 159 -1.47 -14.03 -34.24
C ASP A 159 -0.39 -15.12 -34.18
N ARG A 160 0.40 -15.29 -35.26
CA ARG A 160 1.55 -16.22 -35.26
C ARG A 160 2.55 -15.89 -34.15
N TRP A 161 2.90 -14.62 -34.01
CA TRP A 161 3.85 -14.19 -33.00
C TRP A 161 3.30 -14.43 -31.59
N ARG A 162 2.01 -14.17 -31.37
CA ARG A 162 1.29 -14.51 -30.12
C ARG A 162 1.38 -16.00 -29.80
N ASP A 163 1.15 -16.89 -30.76
CA ASP A 163 1.14 -18.33 -30.52
C ASP A 163 2.54 -18.89 -30.24
N ILE A 164 3.55 -18.45 -31.01
CA ILE A 164 4.98 -18.76 -30.75
C ILE A 164 5.36 -18.32 -29.34
N TYR A 165 4.89 -17.14 -28.95
CA TYR A 165 5.18 -16.54 -27.65
C TYR A 165 4.49 -17.27 -26.49
N ILE A 166 3.20 -17.56 -26.59
CA ILE A 166 2.45 -18.36 -25.61
C ILE A 166 3.13 -19.71 -25.40
N TYR A 167 3.54 -20.37 -26.49
CA TYR A 167 4.27 -21.63 -26.41
C TYR A 167 5.59 -21.48 -25.65
N ARG A 168 6.40 -20.45 -25.96
CA ARG A 168 7.66 -20.19 -25.26
C ARG A 168 7.42 -19.99 -23.77
N ILE A 169 6.46 -19.16 -23.38
CA ILE A 169 6.11 -18.94 -21.97
C ILE A 169 5.68 -20.24 -21.28
N GLN A 170 4.83 -21.03 -21.92
CA GLN A 170 4.37 -22.31 -21.36
C GLN A 170 5.54 -23.28 -21.17
N CYS A 171 6.52 -23.30 -22.08
CA CYS A 171 7.75 -24.07 -21.90
C CYS A 171 8.61 -23.51 -20.75
N PHE A 172 8.73 -22.18 -20.62
CA PHE A 172 9.40 -21.54 -19.49
C PHE A 172 8.74 -21.91 -18.15
N SER A 173 7.40 -21.95 -18.10
CA SER A 173 6.60 -22.33 -16.93
C SER A 173 6.75 -23.80 -16.58
N LEU A 174 6.66 -24.73 -17.55
CA LEU A 174 6.75 -26.16 -17.29
C LEU A 174 8.15 -26.62 -16.86
N ALA A 175 9.20 -26.01 -17.39
CA ALA A 175 10.57 -26.22 -16.93
C ALA A 175 10.79 -25.75 -15.48
N SER A 176 9.82 -25.08 -14.83
CA SER A 176 9.85 -24.75 -13.39
C SER A 176 9.19 -25.80 -12.51
N TYR A 177 8.49 -26.77 -13.10
CA TYR A 177 7.66 -27.75 -12.40
C TYR A 177 8.24 -29.19 -12.46
N TYR A 178 9.11 -29.47 -13.43
CA TYR A 178 9.62 -30.82 -13.72
C TYR A 178 11.15 -30.97 -13.69
N ASN A 179 11.87 -29.90 -13.36
CA ASN A 179 13.32 -29.97 -13.36
C ASN A 179 13.85 -30.37 -11.98
N ASP A 180 14.27 -31.63 -11.86
CA ASP A 180 15.44 -32.03 -11.08
C ASP A 180 16.65 -31.27 -11.65
N ILE A 181 16.87 -30.03 -11.22
CA ILE A 181 18.11 -29.31 -11.47
C ILE A 181 18.99 -29.52 -10.24
N ASP A 182 20.16 -30.08 -10.50
CA ASP A 182 21.37 -30.13 -9.68
C ASP A 182 21.33 -29.23 -8.42
N PRO A 183 21.33 -29.82 -7.20
CA PRO A 183 21.28 -29.08 -5.95
C PRO A 183 22.50 -28.15 -5.74
N MET A 184 23.59 -28.25 -6.53
CA MET A 184 24.70 -27.29 -6.49
C MET A 184 24.45 -25.99 -7.26
N LEU A 185 23.36 -25.90 -8.03
CA LEU A 185 23.01 -24.69 -8.81
C LEU A 185 21.80 -23.98 -8.19
N GLU A 186 21.90 -23.61 -6.92
CA GLU A 186 21.15 -22.46 -6.38
C GLU A 186 21.62 -21.18 -7.10
N ARG A 187 21.20 -21.00 -8.35
CA ARG A 187 21.45 -19.77 -9.10
C ARG A 187 20.67 -18.65 -8.41
N ILE A 188 21.39 -17.74 -7.77
CA ILE A 188 20.91 -16.48 -7.16
C ILE A 188 19.95 -15.78 -8.14
N GLY A 189 18.64 -15.94 -7.94
CA GLY A 189 17.58 -15.33 -8.75
C GLY A 189 17.42 -13.82 -8.49
N PHE A 190 16.31 -13.23 -8.89
CA PHE A 190 15.79 -11.95 -8.37
C PHE A 190 15.12 -12.20 -7.00
N SER A 191 15.88 -12.52 -5.94
CA SER A 191 15.27 -12.78 -4.62
C SER A 191 14.73 -11.48 -4.01
N SER A 192 13.41 -11.35 -3.98
CA SER A 192 12.70 -10.44 -3.08
C SER A 192 12.25 -11.24 -1.86
N SER A 193 13.20 -11.73 -1.06
CA SER A 193 12.84 -12.36 0.20
C SER A 193 12.15 -11.31 1.09
N LEU A 194 10.83 -11.42 1.26
CA LEU A 194 10.12 -10.66 2.28
C LEU A 194 10.58 -11.07 3.67
N LEU A 195 11.16 -12.26 3.78
CA LEU A 195 11.77 -12.78 4.99
C LEU A 195 13.16 -12.18 5.20
N ILE A 196 13.34 -11.55 6.34
CA ILE A 196 14.65 -11.19 6.88
C ILE A 196 15.05 -12.38 7.75
N ASP A 197 15.95 -13.22 7.21
CA ASP A 197 16.35 -14.49 7.81
C ASP A 197 17.48 -14.31 8.83
N THR A 198 17.40 -15.13 9.89
CA THR A 198 18.50 -15.53 10.75
C THR A 198 18.46 -17.05 10.84
N SER A 199 19.22 -17.74 9.98
CA SER A 199 19.52 -19.18 10.01
C SER A 199 18.33 -20.13 10.27
N HIS A 200 17.58 -20.49 9.23
CA HIS A 200 16.51 -21.52 9.31
C HIS A 200 16.75 -22.76 8.43
N ARG A 201 16.09 -23.88 8.75
CA ARG A 201 16.03 -25.09 7.89
C ARG A 201 14.63 -25.29 7.32
N LEU A 202 14.13 -24.31 6.55
CA LEU A 202 12.88 -24.44 5.79
C LEU A 202 13.16 -24.91 4.37
N ILE A 203 12.26 -25.70 3.78
CA ILE A 203 12.41 -26.15 2.38
C ILE A 203 12.08 -25.02 1.39
N PRO A 204 12.61 -25.03 0.15
CA PRO A 204 12.38 -23.96 -0.83
C PRO A 204 10.90 -23.65 -1.10
N GLU A 205 10.01 -24.64 -1.06
CA GLU A 205 8.56 -24.46 -1.24
C GLU A 205 7.92 -23.67 -0.10
N GLN A 206 8.36 -23.91 1.14
CA GLN A 206 7.89 -23.17 2.32
C GLN A 206 8.35 -21.72 2.26
N LEU A 207 9.61 -21.47 1.88
CA LEU A 207 10.14 -20.12 1.69
C LEU A 207 9.44 -19.39 0.56
N LYS A 208 9.12 -20.08 -0.54
CA LYS A 208 8.33 -19.52 -1.65
C LYS A 208 6.93 -19.12 -1.19
N LEU A 209 6.27 -19.91 -0.35
CA LEU A 209 4.97 -19.58 0.24
C LEU A 209 5.06 -18.41 1.23
N LEU A 210 6.14 -18.30 2.01
CA LEU A 210 6.32 -17.18 2.94
C LEU A 210 6.67 -15.88 2.20
N ASN A 211 7.52 -15.93 1.18
CA ASN A 211 8.00 -14.78 0.42
C ASN A 211 7.01 -14.25 -0.61
N ARG A 212 6.13 -15.08 -1.16
CA ARG A 212 5.09 -14.61 -2.10
C ARG A 212 3.76 -14.39 -1.37
N GLY A 213 3.76 -14.62 -0.07
CA GLY A 213 2.59 -15.09 0.64
C GLY A 213 2.01 -16.35 -0.01
N PRO A 214 0.99 -16.96 0.59
CA PRO A 214 0.28 -17.96 -0.12
C PRO A 214 -0.31 -17.33 -1.38
N THR A 215 -0.16 -18.01 -2.51
CA THR A 215 -1.12 -17.81 -3.59
C THR A 215 -2.50 -18.41 -3.24
N TYR A 216 -2.54 -19.11 -2.11
CA TYR A 216 -3.70 -19.58 -1.39
C TYR A 216 -4.40 -18.44 -0.68
N VAL A 217 -5.74 -18.44 -0.83
CA VAL A 217 -6.80 -17.88 0.02
C VAL A 217 -7.47 -16.48 -0.13
N PRO A 218 -8.28 -16.26 -1.19
CA PRO A 218 -9.65 -15.90 -0.80
C PRO A 218 -10.79 -16.79 -1.29
N PRO A 219 -10.74 -17.57 -2.39
CA PRO A 219 -11.83 -18.49 -2.64
C PRO A 219 -11.67 -19.75 -1.78
N CYS A 220 -12.80 -20.26 -1.25
CA CYS A 220 -12.99 -21.61 -0.70
C CYS A 220 -12.43 -21.86 0.71
N GLN A 221 -12.16 -20.83 1.52
CA GLN A 221 -11.67 -21.00 2.90
C GLN A 221 -12.63 -21.81 3.76
N LEU A 222 -13.89 -21.40 3.79
CA LEU A 222 -14.98 -22.09 4.45
C LEU A 222 -15.16 -23.48 3.85
N SER A 223 -15.10 -23.62 2.53
CA SER A 223 -15.23 -24.92 1.86
C SER A 223 -14.13 -25.92 2.26
N ILE A 224 -12.88 -25.46 2.46
CA ILE A 224 -11.72 -26.33 2.78
C ILE A 224 -11.54 -26.53 4.30
N SER A 225 -11.92 -25.54 5.11
CA SER A 225 -11.89 -25.65 6.58
C SER A 225 -13.07 -26.45 7.11
N SER A 226 -14.18 -26.45 6.39
CA SER A 226 -15.43 -27.11 6.77
C SER A 226 -15.85 -28.10 5.69
N LEU A 227 -15.03 -29.13 5.46
CA LEU A 227 -15.28 -30.19 4.47
C LEU A 227 -16.65 -30.89 4.64
N ASN A 228 -17.31 -30.71 5.78
CA ASN A 228 -18.61 -31.30 6.12
C ASN A 228 -19.81 -30.31 6.03
N GLN A 229 -19.62 -29.07 5.57
CA GLN A 229 -20.71 -28.07 5.47
C GLN A 229 -21.27 -27.99 4.04
N SER A 230 -22.58 -27.76 3.92
CA SER A 230 -23.23 -27.52 2.64
C SER A 230 -22.85 -26.15 2.06
N ILE A 231 -23.02 -25.97 0.74
CA ILE A 231 -22.83 -24.67 0.07
C ILE A 231 -23.74 -23.59 0.69
N ASP A 232 -24.97 -23.96 1.04
CA ASP A 232 -25.94 -23.05 1.66
C ASP A 232 -25.48 -22.54 3.03
N ASP A 233 -24.86 -23.39 3.85
CA ASP A 233 -24.33 -23.00 5.16
C ASP A 233 -23.18 -22.01 5.02
N ILE A 234 -22.34 -22.21 4.00
CA ILE A 234 -21.22 -21.32 3.67
C ILE A 234 -21.75 -19.95 3.25
N ILE A 235 -22.74 -19.90 2.37
CA ILE A 235 -23.36 -18.64 1.90
C ILE A 235 -24.02 -17.89 3.05
N LYS A 236 -24.76 -18.59 3.91
CA LYS A 236 -25.37 -17.99 5.12
C LYS A 236 -24.32 -17.35 6.02
N LYS A 237 -23.19 -18.01 6.25
CA LYS A 237 -22.06 -17.44 7.00
C LYS A 237 -21.46 -16.22 6.30
N GLN A 238 -21.36 -16.24 4.97
CA GLN A 238 -20.83 -15.11 4.22
C GLN A 238 -21.72 -13.85 4.32
N TYR A 239 -23.04 -14.03 4.29
CA TYR A 239 -24.03 -12.95 4.35
C TYR A 239 -24.33 -12.44 5.76
N ALA A 240 -24.07 -13.24 6.81
CA ALA A 240 -24.47 -12.93 8.19
C ALA A 240 -24.05 -11.54 8.70
N SER A 241 -22.82 -11.11 8.38
CA SER A 241 -22.32 -9.77 8.74
C SER A 241 -23.17 -8.65 8.12
N LEU A 242 -23.46 -8.77 6.82
CA LEU A 242 -24.26 -7.78 6.09
C LEU A 242 -25.69 -7.75 6.64
N LYS A 243 -26.30 -8.92 6.88
CA LYS A 243 -27.65 -9.02 7.48
C LYS A 243 -27.74 -8.29 8.82
N HIS A 244 -26.78 -8.51 9.72
CA HIS A 244 -26.75 -7.84 11.02
C HIS A 244 -26.57 -6.32 10.89
N GLN A 245 -25.71 -5.86 9.98
CA GLN A 245 -25.53 -4.42 9.75
C GLN A 245 -26.77 -3.75 9.14
N LEU A 246 -27.44 -4.43 8.21
CA LEU A 246 -28.71 -3.99 7.64
C LEU A 246 -29.78 -3.82 8.73
N ASN A 247 -29.92 -4.80 9.64
CA ASN A 247 -30.83 -4.69 10.79
C ASN A 247 -30.58 -3.43 11.63
N ASN A 248 -29.31 -3.15 11.94
CA ASN A 248 -28.94 -1.98 12.73
C ASN A 248 -29.26 -0.66 12.01
N VAL A 249 -29.06 -0.62 10.68
CA VAL A 249 -29.41 0.56 9.87
C VAL A 249 -30.92 0.75 9.85
N PHE A 250 -31.71 -0.29 9.58
CA PHE A 250 -33.17 -0.19 9.55
C PHE A 250 -33.75 0.22 10.89
N SER A 251 -33.21 -0.31 12.00
CA SER A 251 -33.59 0.10 13.35
C SER A 251 -33.25 1.56 13.62
N LYS A 252 -32.05 2.01 13.24
CA LYS A 252 -31.58 3.40 13.45
C LYS A 252 -32.46 4.43 12.72
N TYR A 253 -32.90 4.11 11.51
CA TYR A 253 -33.68 5.02 10.67
C TYR A 253 -35.20 4.77 10.72
N HIS A 254 -35.64 3.92 11.65
CA HIS A 254 -37.05 3.56 11.85
C HIS A 254 -37.75 3.12 10.56
N VAL A 255 -37.08 2.32 9.74
CA VAL A 255 -37.64 1.78 8.50
C VAL A 255 -38.75 0.77 8.85
N ASN A 256 -39.85 0.82 8.09
CA ASN A 256 -40.99 -0.07 8.29
C ASN A 256 -40.58 -1.55 8.22
N ILE A 257 -41.16 -2.39 9.10
CA ILE A 257 -40.82 -3.81 9.24
C ILE A 257 -41.06 -4.58 7.93
N ALA A 258 -42.21 -4.39 7.27
CA ALA A 258 -42.52 -5.08 6.02
C ALA A 258 -41.54 -4.70 4.90
N LEU A 259 -41.20 -3.42 4.79
CA LEU A 259 -40.24 -2.92 3.79
C LEU A 259 -38.82 -3.42 4.07
N SER A 260 -38.40 -3.42 5.35
CA SER A 260 -37.09 -3.94 5.75
C SER A 260 -36.97 -5.44 5.52
N MET A 261 -38.05 -6.21 5.73
CA MET A 261 -38.09 -7.63 5.38
C MET A 261 -38.01 -7.85 3.86
N ASP A 262 -38.78 -7.12 3.07
CA ASP A 262 -38.77 -7.24 1.59
C ASP A 262 -37.39 -6.95 1.00
N ILE A 263 -36.76 -5.83 1.38
CA ILE A 263 -35.44 -5.48 0.84
C ILE A 263 -34.36 -6.44 1.34
N GLN A 264 -34.41 -6.90 2.59
CA GLN A 264 -33.47 -7.89 3.10
C GLN A 264 -33.58 -9.21 2.38
N GLN A 265 -34.81 -9.63 2.08
CA GLN A 265 -35.07 -10.84 1.32
C GLN A 265 -34.50 -10.70 -0.09
N LYS A 266 -34.77 -9.61 -0.81
CA LYS A 266 -34.21 -9.37 -2.15
C LYS A 266 -32.69 -9.32 -2.16
N ILE A 267 -32.06 -8.63 -1.20
CA ILE A 267 -30.60 -8.60 -1.09
C ILE A 267 -30.05 -10.01 -0.79
N SER A 268 -30.70 -10.76 0.10
CA SER A 268 -30.32 -12.13 0.45
C SER A 268 -30.44 -13.09 -0.72
N ASP A 269 -31.52 -12.97 -1.50
CA ASP A 269 -31.77 -13.80 -2.69
C ASP A 269 -30.78 -13.46 -3.79
N THR A 270 -30.55 -12.18 -4.06
CA THR A 270 -29.49 -11.73 -4.98
C THR A 270 -28.12 -12.25 -4.55
N PHE A 271 -27.78 -12.16 -3.25
CA PHE A 271 -26.52 -12.70 -2.74
C PHE A 271 -26.45 -14.22 -2.95
N THR A 272 -27.49 -14.96 -2.55
CA THR A 272 -27.51 -16.42 -2.67
C THR A 272 -27.39 -16.86 -4.12
N ASN A 273 -28.17 -16.27 -5.04
CA ASN A 273 -28.15 -16.61 -6.46
C ASN A 273 -26.78 -16.38 -7.10
N LEU A 274 -26.13 -15.26 -6.80
CA LEU A 274 -24.82 -14.92 -7.36
C LEU A 274 -23.67 -15.75 -6.76
N PHE A 275 -23.79 -16.15 -5.49
CA PHE A 275 -22.73 -16.83 -4.75
C PHE A 275 -22.92 -18.35 -4.60
N SER A 276 -23.98 -18.94 -5.17
CA SER A 276 -24.25 -20.41 -5.17
C SER A 276 -23.38 -21.21 -6.15
N MET A 277 -22.46 -20.58 -6.87
CA MET A 277 -21.62 -21.29 -7.84
C MET A 277 -20.60 -22.20 -7.14
N PRO A 278 -20.46 -23.48 -7.56
CA PRO A 278 -19.47 -24.38 -6.99
C PRO A 278 -18.05 -23.92 -7.34
N VAL A 279 -17.13 -24.24 -6.45
CA VAL A 279 -15.70 -23.99 -6.63
C VAL A 279 -15.12 -24.89 -7.72
N PRO A 280 -14.39 -24.35 -8.73
CA PRO A 280 -13.68 -25.17 -9.70
C PRO A 280 -12.66 -26.13 -9.04
N SER A 281 -12.63 -27.39 -9.47
CA SER A 281 -11.79 -28.45 -8.88
C SER A 281 -10.30 -28.10 -8.81
N LYS A 282 -9.76 -27.41 -9.82
CA LYS A 282 -8.36 -26.94 -9.83
C LYS A 282 -8.05 -25.96 -8.69
N ILE A 283 -9.01 -25.10 -8.33
CA ILE A 283 -8.87 -24.14 -7.23
C ILE A 283 -8.92 -24.89 -5.89
N GLN A 284 -9.82 -25.86 -5.76
CA GLN A 284 -9.93 -26.70 -4.57
C GLN A 284 -8.65 -27.53 -4.32
N GLN A 285 -8.13 -28.21 -5.35
CA GLN A 285 -6.89 -28.99 -5.26
C GLN A 285 -5.70 -28.15 -4.84
N ARG A 286 -5.56 -26.96 -5.46
CA ARG A 286 -4.52 -26.00 -5.08
C ARG A 286 -4.66 -25.61 -3.60
N GLY A 287 -5.88 -25.32 -3.16
CA GLY A 287 -6.13 -24.91 -1.77
C GLY A 287 -5.82 -25.99 -0.75
N LEU A 288 -6.06 -27.27 -1.06
CA LEU A 288 -5.64 -28.39 -0.21
C LEU A 288 -4.11 -28.50 -0.12
N HIS A 289 -3.41 -28.41 -1.26
CA HIS A 289 -1.95 -28.45 -1.28
C HIS A 289 -1.32 -27.32 -0.44
N GLU A 290 -1.79 -26.09 -0.61
CA GLU A 290 -1.26 -24.94 0.14
C GLU A 290 -1.64 -25.01 1.64
N LYS A 291 -2.80 -25.59 2.01
CA LYS A 291 -3.14 -25.89 3.42
C LYS A 291 -2.13 -26.85 4.05
N HIS A 292 -1.77 -27.92 3.35
CA HIS A 292 -0.74 -28.86 3.83
C HIS A 292 0.62 -28.18 3.99
N LEU A 293 0.98 -27.29 3.06
CA LEU A 293 2.22 -26.52 3.16
C LEU A 293 2.23 -25.59 4.39
N VAL A 294 1.13 -24.88 4.67
CA VAL A 294 0.97 -24.07 5.90
C VAL A 294 1.12 -24.94 7.16
N GLN A 295 0.53 -26.13 7.19
CA GLN A 295 0.69 -27.07 8.31
C GLN A 295 2.15 -27.50 8.50
N SER A 296 2.87 -27.76 7.41
CA SER A 296 4.29 -28.10 7.46
C SER A 296 5.17 -26.96 7.99
N ILE A 297 4.84 -25.70 7.65
CA ILE A 297 5.53 -24.51 8.17
C ILE A 297 5.31 -24.37 9.67
N ARG A 298 4.06 -24.51 10.14
CA ARG A 298 3.74 -24.48 11.57
C ARG A 298 4.50 -25.57 12.34
N PHE A 299 4.60 -26.77 11.77
CA PHE A 299 5.39 -27.85 12.36
C PHE A 299 6.88 -27.48 12.45
N ALA A 300 7.44 -26.89 11.39
CA ALA A 300 8.84 -26.43 11.39
C ALA A 300 9.09 -25.33 12.42
N PHE A 301 8.18 -24.34 12.55
CA PHE A 301 8.29 -23.29 13.55
C PHE A 301 8.36 -23.83 14.98
N ASN A 302 7.51 -24.82 15.29
CA ASN A 302 7.51 -25.46 16.61
C ASN A 302 8.79 -26.28 16.85
N LYS A 303 9.20 -27.09 15.86
CA LYS A 303 10.39 -27.96 15.98
C LYS A 303 11.69 -27.17 16.14
N GLN A 304 11.82 -26.05 15.43
CA GLN A 304 13.03 -25.22 15.40
C GLN A 304 12.98 -24.02 16.36
N ASN A 305 11.89 -23.86 17.13
CA ASN A 305 11.64 -22.71 18.01
C ASN A 305 11.79 -21.35 17.31
N LEU A 306 11.21 -21.26 16.11
CA LEU A 306 11.24 -20.05 15.29
C LEU A 306 10.06 -19.14 15.64
N ILE A 307 10.22 -17.86 15.31
CA ILE A 307 9.16 -16.86 15.37
C ILE A 307 9.07 -16.14 14.03
N LEU A 308 7.86 -16.05 13.49
CA LEU A 308 7.54 -15.23 12.32
C LEU A 308 6.78 -13.99 12.80
N ARG A 309 7.33 -12.80 12.57
CA ARG A 309 6.68 -11.52 12.87
C ARG A 309 6.71 -10.63 11.66
N ARG A 310 5.61 -9.92 11.40
CA ARG A 310 5.67 -8.78 10.48
C ARG A 310 6.61 -7.72 11.07
N THR A 311 7.40 -7.08 10.24
CA THR A 311 8.19 -5.92 10.65
C THR A 311 7.29 -4.75 11.05
N ALA A 312 7.83 -3.84 11.87
CA ALA A 312 7.15 -2.60 12.25
C ALA A 312 7.04 -1.63 11.07
N ASP A 313 7.95 -1.74 10.09
CA ASP A 313 7.87 -0.96 8.87
C ASP A 313 6.57 -1.28 8.11
N ASN A 314 6.00 -0.28 7.45
CA ASN A 314 4.81 -0.49 6.62
C ASN A 314 5.15 -1.28 5.33
N LYS A 315 6.33 -1.90 5.25
CA LYS A 315 6.89 -2.52 4.05
C LYS A 315 6.56 -4.01 3.94
N ASN A 316 5.57 -4.52 4.69
CA ASN A 316 5.03 -5.89 4.59
C ASN A 316 6.12 -6.95 4.41
N THR A 317 7.23 -6.74 5.09
CA THR A 317 8.33 -7.66 5.30
C THR A 317 8.04 -8.44 6.58
N PHE A 318 8.65 -9.60 6.68
CA PHE A 318 8.51 -10.51 7.80
C PHE A 318 9.90 -10.82 8.32
N TYR A 319 10.06 -10.74 9.63
CA TYR A 319 11.19 -11.30 10.34
C TYR A 319 10.91 -12.76 10.62
N LEU A 320 11.87 -13.62 10.28
CA LEU A 320 11.87 -15.03 10.67
C LEU A 320 13.20 -15.31 11.37
N GLY A 321 13.12 -15.69 12.64
CA GLY A 321 14.32 -15.99 13.40
C GLY A 321 14.07 -16.76 14.69
N ASN A 322 15.11 -16.87 15.51
CA ASN A 322 15.03 -17.60 16.77
C ASN A 322 14.14 -16.86 17.78
N ARG A 323 13.17 -17.57 18.36
CA ARG A 323 12.27 -16.99 19.36
C ARG A 323 12.99 -16.46 20.61
N LYS A 324 13.97 -17.21 21.14
CA LYS A 324 14.66 -16.83 22.38
C LYS A 324 15.43 -15.53 22.21
N GLU A 325 16.11 -15.36 21.08
CA GLU A 325 16.84 -14.13 20.75
C GLU A 325 15.90 -12.94 20.58
N PHE A 326 14.79 -13.14 19.85
CA PHE A 326 13.75 -12.12 19.71
C PHE A 326 13.21 -11.68 21.08
N GLU A 327 12.87 -12.65 21.94
CA GLU A 327 12.36 -12.37 23.28
C GLU A 327 13.41 -11.71 24.19
N ALA A 328 14.70 -12.03 24.03
CA ALA A 328 15.77 -11.39 24.79
C ALA A 328 15.87 -9.90 24.43
N LYS A 329 15.87 -9.56 23.13
CA LYS A 329 15.85 -8.16 22.64
C LYS A 329 14.61 -7.40 23.09
N ALA A 330 13.44 -8.05 23.08
CA ALA A 330 12.20 -7.45 23.58
C ALA A 330 12.27 -7.11 25.08
N ASN A 331 12.87 -7.97 25.90
CA ASN A 331 13.05 -7.69 27.33
C ASN A 331 14.11 -6.60 27.55
N ASP A 332 15.21 -6.63 26.81
CA ASP A 332 16.25 -5.60 26.88
C ASP A 332 15.67 -4.20 26.57
N TYR A 333 14.80 -4.10 25.56
CA TYR A 333 14.07 -2.87 25.28
C TYR A 333 13.25 -2.39 26.49
N LEU A 334 12.45 -3.29 27.08
CA LEU A 334 11.58 -2.94 28.21
C LEU A 334 12.39 -2.50 29.43
N MET A 335 13.55 -3.12 29.68
CA MET A 335 14.42 -2.78 30.81
C MET A 335 15.13 -1.44 30.64
N LYS A 336 15.43 -1.04 29.39
CA LYS A 336 16.08 0.24 29.06
C LYS A 336 15.10 1.40 28.90
N SER A 337 13.85 1.11 28.56
CA SER A 337 12.82 2.13 28.39
C SER A 337 12.40 2.71 29.73
N HIS A 338 12.36 4.05 29.80
CA HIS A 338 11.82 4.80 30.94
C HIS A 338 10.34 5.18 30.70
N ASP A 339 9.71 4.62 29.67
CA ASP A 339 8.34 4.94 29.27
C ASP A 339 7.30 4.19 30.10
N TYR A 340 7.72 3.12 30.80
CA TYR A 340 6.86 2.18 31.49
C TYR A 340 7.35 1.93 32.91
N ILE A 341 6.40 1.80 33.84
CA ILE A 341 6.66 1.44 35.23
C ILE A 341 5.89 0.17 35.58
N VAL A 342 6.48 -0.67 36.42
CA VAL A 342 5.79 -1.84 36.98
C VAL A 342 4.66 -1.34 37.88
N PHE A 343 3.43 -1.71 37.56
CA PHE A 343 2.25 -1.38 38.33
C PHE A 343 1.93 -2.48 39.34
N SER A 344 2.04 -3.75 38.92
CA SER A 344 1.85 -4.91 39.80
C SER A 344 2.64 -6.13 39.33
N SER A 345 3.18 -6.87 40.30
CA SER A 345 4.06 -8.02 40.10
C SER A 345 3.33 -9.36 39.93
N LYS A 346 2.00 -9.40 40.12
CA LYS A 346 1.15 -10.58 39.87
C LYS A 346 -0.22 -10.17 39.33
N TYR A 347 -0.74 -10.88 38.34
CA TYR A 347 -2.09 -10.66 37.82
C TYR A 347 -3.13 -10.92 38.94
N LYS A 348 -3.69 -9.85 39.51
CA LYS A 348 -4.84 -9.92 40.40
C LYS A 348 -6.02 -9.24 39.70
N CYS A 349 -7.06 -10.01 39.39
CA CYS A 349 -8.31 -9.47 38.80
C CYS A 349 -8.90 -8.28 39.57
N ASN A 350 -8.58 -8.13 40.86
CA ASN A 350 -9.09 -7.06 41.71
C ASN A 350 -8.55 -5.67 41.31
N GLU A 351 -7.29 -5.56 40.86
CA GLU A 351 -6.69 -4.26 40.54
C GLU A 351 -7.36 -3.60 39.33
N LEU A 352 -7.74 -4.37 38.32
CA LEU A 352 -8.48 -3.86 37.16
C LEU A 352 -9.90 -3.40 37.56
N LYS A 353 -10.54 -4.10 38.50
CA LYS A 353 -11.88 -3.72 39.00
C LYS A 353 -11.82 -2.42 39.80
N GLU A 354 -10.89 -2.33 40.76
CA GLU A 354 -10.65 -1.12 41.57
C GLU A 354 -10.31 0.09 40.68
N MET A 355 -9.53 -0.13 39.61
CA MET A 355 -9.23 0.89 38.62
C MET A 355 -10.49 1.36 37.89
N ILE A 356 -11.34 0.44 37.43
CA ILE A 356 -12.58 0.75 36.72
C ILE A 356 -13.56 1.50 37.65
N GLU A 357 -13.67 1.08 38.91
CA GLU A 357 -14.48 1.75 39.93
C GLU A 357 -13.99 3.18 40.15
N SER A 358 -12.68 3.38 40.34
CA SER A 358 -12.06 4.71 40.49
C SER A 358 -12.33 5.60 39.27
N MET A 359 -12.23 5.07 38.05
CA MET A 359 -12.54 5.81 36.82
C MET A 359 -14.03 6.19 36.75
N ASN A 360 -14.93 5.26 37.07
CA ASN A 360 -16.36 5.49 37.07
C ASN A 360 -16.78 6.52 38.14
N GLU A 361 -16.15 6.52 39.32
CA GLU A 361 -16.34 7.57 40.32
C GLU A 361 -15.93 8.95 39.81
N LEU A 362 -14.78 9.06 39.13
CA LEU A 362 -14.34 10.33 38.54
C LEU A 362 -15.33 10.81 37.46
N LEU A 363 -15.83 9.91 36.62
CA LEU A 363 -16.88 10.22 35.64
C LEU A 363 -18.19 10.67 36.31
N MET A 364 -18.58 10.01 37.41
CA MET A 364 -19.74 10.40 38.21
C MET A 364 -19.59 11.80 38.79
N ARG A 365 -18.41 12.14 39.34
CA ARG A 365 -18.12 13.50 39.84
C ARG A 365 -18.24 14.55 38.76
N LEU A 366 -17.77 14.27 37.53
CA LEU A 366 -17.94 15.18 36.40
C LEU A 366 -19.42 15.38 36.02
N LYS A 367 -20.24 14.33 36.14
CA LYS A 367 -21.68 14.40 35.92
C LYS A 367 -22.39 15.20 37.02
N THR A 368 -22.13 14.91 38.29
CA THR A 368 -22.76 15.62 39.43
C THR A 368 -22.45 17.12 39.40
N ASN A 369 -21.24 17.48 38.98
CA ASN A 369 -20.81 18.86 38.82
C ASN A 369 -21.29 19.51 37.51
N LYS A 370 -22.18 18.85 36.76
CA LYS A 370 -22.72 19.30 35.46
C LYS A 370 -21.64 19.66 34.43
N SER A 371 -20.45 19.07 34.55
CA SER A 371 -19.33 19.27 33.62
C SER A 371 -19.50 18.43 32.36
N ILE A 372 -20.17 17.27 32.48
CA ILE A 372 -20.62 16.45 31.35
C ILE A 372 -22.13 16.21 31.46
N SER A 373 -22.80 16.03 30.33
CA SER A 373 -24.23 15.68 30.28
C SER A 373 -24.46 14.20 30.60
N ASP A 374 -25.70 13.84 30.92
CA ASP A 374 -26.10 12.45 31.15
C ASP A 374 -25.78 11.55 29.96
N ASN A 375 -26.01 12.03 28.74
CA ASN A 375 -25.69 11.29 27.52
C ASN A 375 -24.18 11.01 27.42
N VAL A 376 -23.34 12.03 27.65
CA VAL A 376 -21.87 11.85 27.65
C VAL A 376 -21.44 10.87 28.75
N TYR A 377 -21.98 11.00 29.95
CA TYR A 377 -21.71 10.06 31.04
C TYR A 377 -22.05 8.61 30.67
N HIS A 378 -23.25 8.34 30.15
CA HIS A 378 -23.65 7.00 29.74
C HIS A 378 -22.79 6.42 28.61
N ARG A 379 -22.31 7.28 27.69
CA ARG A 379 -21.37 6.87 26.64
C ARG A 379 -20.00 6.50 27.19
N LEU A 380 -19.54 7.17 28.23
CA LEU A 380 -18.20 6.98 28.82
C LEU A 380 -18.15 5.91 29.91
N LEU A 381 -19.29 5.61 30.55
CA LEU A 381 -19.38 4.62 31.63
C LEU A 381 -18.74 3.28 31.24
N ILE A 382 -17.91 2.76 32.14
CA ILE A 382 -17.10 1.56 31.91
C ILE A 382 -17.80 0.36 32.52
N ASP A 383 -18.06 -0.64 31.68
CA ASP A 383 -18.64 -1.92 32.07
C ASP A 383 -17.52 -2.96 32.22
N ALA A 384 -17.23 -3.35 33.46
CA ALA A 384 -16.13 -4.26 33.77
C ALA A 384 -16.22 -5.61 33.03
N SER A 385 -17.43 -6.08 32.70
CA SER A 385 -17.63 -7.33 31.97
C SER A 385 -17.17 -7.28 30.52
N LYS A 386 -17.01 -6.07 29.96
CA LYS A 386 -16.64 -5.83 28.57
C LYS A 386 -15.19 -5.36 28.40
N VAL A 387 -14.50 -5.06 29.50
CA VAL A 387 -13.13 -4.56 29.47
C VAL A 387 -12.15 -5.71 29.23
N LYS A 388 -11.15 -5.47 28.38
CA LYS A 388 -10.01 -6.36 28.19
C LYS A 388 -8.74 -5.67 28.64
N LEU A 389 -7.90 -6.39 29.38
CA LEU A 389 -6.58 -5.89 29.73
C LEU A 389 -5.72 -5.83 28.45
N PRO A 390 -5.16 -4.66 28.09
CA PRO A 390 -4.27 -4.56 26.95
C PRO A 390 -3.03 -5.43 27.11
N TYR A 391 -2.51 -5.94 26.00
CA TYR A 391 -1.27 -6.72 25.95
C TYR A 391 -0.21 -5.97 25.16
N LEU A 392 1.02 -5.92 25.68
CA LEU A 392 2.19 -5.40 24.98
C LEU A 392 2.87 -6.55 24.20
N TYR A 393 3.11 -6.33 22.91
CA TYR A 393 3.96 -7.17 22.09
C TYR A 393 4.94 -6.32 21.29
N PHE A 394 5.96 -6.94 20.73
CA PHE A 394 6.98 -6.24 19.95
C PHE A 394 6.89 -6.61 18.47
N LEU A 395 7.15 -5.63 17.61
CA LEU A 395 7.42 -5.83 16.20
C LEU A 395 8.90 -5.52 15.94
N PRO A 396 9.62 -6.33 15.14
CA PRO A 396 10.98 -6.02 14.75
C PRO A 396 11.00 -4.87 13.74
N ASP A 397 11.87 -3.90 13.94
CA ASP A 397 12.22 -2.91 12.92
C ASP A 397 13.67 -3.12 12.48
N VAL A 398 13.86 -3.31 11.18
CA VAL A 398 15.14 -3.79 10.63
C VAL A 398 15.83 -2.66 9.89
N SER A 399 17.03 -2.33 10.32
CA SER A 399 17.86 -1.31 9.69
C SER A 399 18.38 -1.77 8.33
N ILE A 400 18.92 -0.82 7.55
CA ILE A 400 19.59 -1.12 6.27
C ILE A 400 20.80 -2.07 6.50
N GLU A 401 21.37 -2.04 7.70
CA GLU A 401 22.50 -2.87 8.13
C GLU A 401 22.05 -4.23 8.71
N ASN A 402 20.77 -4.59 8.56
CA ASN A 402 20.12 -5.78 9.14
C ASN A 402 20.11 -5.82 10.68
N GLU A 403 20.35 -4.69 11.34
CA GLU A 403 20.18 -4.63 12.79
C GLU A 403 18.70 -4.63 13.15
N ILE A 404 18.30 -5.51 14.05
CA ILE A 404 16.92 -5.64 14.50
C ILE A 404 16.74 -4.85 15.80
N SER A 405 15.94 -3.80 15.72
CA SER A 405 15.40 -3.06 16.86
C SER A 405 13.97 -3.51 17.16
N MET A 406 13.45 -3.15 18.35
CA MET A 406 12.13 -3.58 18.80
C MET A 406 11.18 -2.39 18.92
N VAL A 407 10.02 -2.48 18.29
CA VAL A 407 8.95 -1.48 18.36
C VAL A 407 7.81 -2.01 19.24
N PRO A 408 7.51 -1.36 20.37
CA PRO A 408 6.45 -1.78 21.28
C PRO A 408 5.06 -1.46 20.71
N ILE A 409 4.17 -2.45 20.72
CA ILE A 409 2.76 -2.32 20.33
C ILE A 409 1.85 -2.76 21.47
N ILE A 410 1.04 -1.84 21.98
CA ILE A 410 0.08 -2.10 23.07
C ILE A 410 -1.31 -2.28 22.46
N THR A 411 -1.99 -3.39 22.73
CA THR A 411 -3.33 -3.66 22.19
C THR A 411 -4.46 -3.04 23.01
N SER A 412 -4.77 -1.76 22.77
CA SER A 412 -5.71 -1.00 23.62
C SER A 412 -7.19 -1.11 23.23
N ALA A 413 -7.55 -1.94 22.25
CA ALA A 413 -8.95 -2.12 21.87
C ALA A 413 -9.75 -2.76 23.02
N TYR A 414 -10.86 -2.14 23.39
CA TYR A 414 -11.69 -2.53 24.55
C TYR A 414 -10.99 -2.41 25.91
N SER A 415 -9.92 -1.62 26.02
CA SER A 415 -9.36 -1.23 27.32
C SER A 415 -10.34 -0.39 28.12
N ALA A 416 -10.12 -0.25 29.43
CA ALA A 416 -10.92 0.65 30.28
C ALA A 416 -10.90 2.11 29.78
N THR A 417 -9.76 2.55 29.22
CA THR A 417 -9.57 3.90 28.69
C THR A 417 -10.08 4.07 27.24
N TRP A 418 -10.48 2.98 26.56
CA TRP A 418 -10.79 3.00 25.12
C TRP A 418 -11.94 3.94 24.77
N LYS A 419 -13.05 3.90 25.53
CA LYS A 419 -14.23 4.75 25.27
C LYS A 419 -13.90 6.23 25.42
N ILE A 420 -13.16 6.59 26.47
CA ILE A 420 -12.74 7.97 26.73
C ILE A 420 -11.78 8.45 25.64
N GLY A 421 -10.78 7.63 25.30
CA GLY A 421 -9.82 7.96 24.24
C GLY A 421 -10.51 8.16 22.89
N LYS A 422 -11.45 7.28 22.53
CA LYS A 422 -12.26 7.42 21.32
C LYS A 422 -13.10 8.70 21.34
N TYR A 423 -13.83 8.95 22.42
CA TYR A 423 -14.68 10.14 22.54
C TYR A 423 -13.87 11.44 22.41
N LEU A 424 -12.74 11.54 23.11
CA LEU A 424 -11.85 12.70 23.03
C LEU A 424 -11.25 12.86 21.63
N ASN A 425 -10.87 11.77 20.97
CA ASN A 425 -10.37 11.83 19.60
C ASN A 425 -11.45 12.33 18.64
N ASP A 426 -12.67 11.79 18.73
CA ASP A 426 -13.80 12.18 17.87
C ASP A 426 -14.16 13.66 18.08
N LEU A 427 -14.01 14.17 19.31
CA LEU A 427 -14.19 15.58 19.65
C LEU A 427 -13.05 16.48 19.13
N LEU A 428 -11.79 16.11 19.38
CA LEU A 428 -10.63 16.96 19.13
C LEU A 428 -10.17 16.92 17.67
N ARG A 429 -10.17 15.75 17.04
CA ARG A 429 -9.51 15.54 15.74
C ARG A 429 -10.05 16.46 14.63
N PRO A 430 -11.36 16.67 14.46
CA PRO A 430 -11.86 17.59 13.42
C PRO A 430 -11.38 19.03 13.63
N PHE A 431 -11.40 19.49 14.88
CA PHE A 431 -10.93 20.83 15.25
C PHE A 431 -9.42 20.99 15.01
N VAL A 432 -8.62 20.02 15.45
CA VAL A 432 -7.16 19.98 15.27
C VAL A 432 -6.80 19.98 13.77
N ASN A 433 -7.40 19.10 12.97
CA ASN A 433 -7.13 19.03 11.54
C ASN A 433 -7.37 20.36 10.82
N LYS A 434 -8.43 21.10 11.21
CA LYS A 434 -8.75 22.40 10.64
C LYS A 434 -7.66 23.44 10.94
N ILE A 435 -7.12 23.46 12.15
CA ILE A 435 -6.08 24.42 12.56
C ILE A 435 -4.74 24.10 11.91
N LEU A 436 -4.40 22.81 11.80
CA LEU A 436 -3.10 22.37 11.34
C LEU A 436 -2.96 22.25 9.82
N GLN A 437 -4.06 22.38 9.06
CA GLN A 437 -4.04 22.29 7.61
C GLN A 437 -2.93 23.14 6.93
N PRO A 438 -2.63 24.38 7.37
CA PRO A 438 -1.61 25.21 6.74
C PRO A 438 -0.16 24.76 6.99
N THR A 439 0.09 23.98 8.03
CA THR A 439 1.44 23.58 8.46
C THR A 439 1.71 22.09 8.29
N THR A 440 0.82 21.36 7.63
CA THR A 440 0.94 19.92 7.42
C THR A 440 0.96 19.56 5.94
N PHE A 441 1.69 18.51 5.61
CA PHE A 441 1.61 17.82 4.33
C PHE A 441 0.63 16.66 4.44
N ARG A 442 -0.20 16.46 3.41
CA ARG A 442 -1.15 15.34 3.37
C ARG A 442 -0.48 14.03 2.97
N ASP A 443 0.44 14.09 2.01
CA ASP A 443 1.14 12.97 1.37
C ASP A 443 2.27 13.52 0.46
N GLU A 444 2.92 12.64 -0.30
CA GLU A 444 3.99 13.01 -1.24
C GLU A 444 3.53 13.99 -2.34
N PRO A 445 2.41 13.79 -3.05
CA PRO A 445 1.98 14.75 -4.07
C PRO A 445 1.61 16.14 -3.52
N ASP A 446 0.95 16.24 -2.35
CA ASP A 446 0.67 17.54 -1.70
C ASP A 446 1.97 18.27 -1.30
N PHE A 447 2.93 17.53 -0.74
CA PHE A 447 4.27 18.07 -0.47
C PHE A 447 4.93 18.61 -1.75
N MET A 448 4.96 17.80 -2.81
CA MET A 448 5.57 18.18 -4.08
C MET A 448 4.90 19.40 -4.71
N GLN A 449 3.58 19.50 -4.62
CA GLN A 449 2.84 20.65 -5.13
C GLN A 449 3.23 21.94 -4.37
N LYS A 450 3.30 21.89 -3.03
CA LYS A 450 3.74 23.03 -2.20
C LYS A 450 5.20 23.41 -2.45
N LEU A 451 6.08 22.42 -2.64
CA LEU A 451 7.47 22.67 -3.01
C LEU A 451 7.58 23.33 -4.38
N LEU A 452 6.84 22.86 -5.39
CA LEU A 452 6.83 23.48 -6.71
C LEU A 452 6.26 24.90 -6.70
N GLN A 453 5.26 25.18 -5.86
CA GLN A 453 4.73 26.53 -5.66
C GLN A 453 5.81 27.47 -5.11
N TYR A 454 6.51 27.06 -4.05
CA TYR A 454 7.64 27.79 -3.49
C TYR A 454 8.76 28.06 -4.53
N VAL A 455 9.04 27.09 -5.40
CA VAL A 455 10.06 27.24 -6.46
C VAL A 455 9.59 28.18 -7.58
N HIS A 456 8.44 27.92 -8.19
CA HIS A 456 8.06 28.54 -9.48
C HIS A 456 7.21 29.79 -9.31
N ILE A 457 6.22 29.74 -8.41
CA ILE A 457 5.28 30.85 -8.21
C ILE A 457 5.99 31.97 -7.45
N ASP A 458 6.78 31.60 -6.43
CA ASP A 458 7.42 32.58 -5.56
C ASP A 458 8.89 32.87 -5.92
N LYS A 459 9.47 32.15 -6.90
CA LYS A 459 10.89 32.25 -7.33
C LYS A 459 11.88 32.25 -6.17
N ARG A 460 11.63 31.41 -5.15
CA ARG A 460 12.40 31.43 -3.88
C ARG A 460 13.59 30.50 -3.85
N LEU A 461 13.66 29.51 -4.74
CA LEU A 461 14.77 28.58 -4.76
C LEU A 461 16.02 29.27 -5.33
N ARG A 462 17.03 29.44 -4.48
CA ARG A 462 18.33 30.04 -4.78
C ARG A 462 19.38 28.93 -4.82
N SER A 463 20.52 29.19 -5.47
CA SER A 463 21.67 28.29 -5.43
C SER A 463 22.20 28.01 -4.01
N THR A 464 21.90 28.90 -3.05
CA THR A 464 22.28 28.79 -1.64
C THR A 464 21.16 28.25 -0.74
N THR A 465 19.98 27.94 -1.27
CA THR A 465 18.88 27.40 -0.46
C THR A 465 19.28 26.04 0.11
N LEU A 466 19.19 25.92 1.43
CA LEU A 466 19.34 24.66 2.14
C LEU A 466 17.96 24.06 2.38
N PHE A 467 17.87 22.74 2.24
CA PHE A 467 16.74 21.98 2.72
C PHE A 467 17.07 21.42 4.10
N CYS A 468 16.11 21.51 5.02
CA CYS A 468 16.20 20.92 6.34
C CYS A 468 15.12 19.87 6.52
N THR A 469 15.51 18.70 7.02
CA THR A 469 14.59 17.64 7.43
C THR A 469 14.84 17.27 8.88
N LEU A 470 13.77 17.17 9.67
CA LEU A 470 13.82 16.70 11.05
C LEU A 470 12.98 15.42 11.18
N GLN A 471 13.56 14.38 11.76
CA GLN A 471 12.90 13.13 12.08
C GLN A 471 12.75 13.03 13.60
N ILE A 472 11.51 13.09 14.12
CA ILE A 472 11.22 12.97 15.55
C ILE A 472 11.32 11.51 15.97
N SER A 473 12.20 11.20 16.93
CA SER A 473 12.48 9.84 17.38
C SER A 473 11.48 9.30 18.39
N ASN A 474 10.90 10.18 19.23
CA ASN A 474 10.02 9.80 20.35
C ASN A 474 8.56 10.26 20.17
N TYR A 475 8.05 10.23 18.92
CA TYR A 475 6.75 10.79 18.53
C TYR A 475 5.54 10.37 19.40
N TYR A 476 5.52 9.14 19.92
CA TYR A 476 4.42 8.65 20.80
C TYR A 476 4.77 8.67 22.30
N ALA A 477 6.02 8.96 22.63
CA ALA A 477 6.58 9.04 23.98
C ALA A 477 7.19 10.43 24.23
N LEU A 478 6.48 11.46 23.76
CA LEU A 478 6.97 12.84 23.76
C LEU A 478 7.27 13.32 25.18
N ASP A 479 6.27 13.34 26.06
CA ASP A 479 6.38 14.03 27.34
C ASP A 479 5.52 13.38 28.44
N LEU A 480 5.74 13.80 29.68
CA LEU A 480 4.96 13.45 30.86
C LEU A 480 3.49 13.81 30.67
N HIS A 481 2.62 13.00 31.26
CA HIS A 481 1.17 13.15 31.10
C HIS A 481 0.66 14.54 31.49
N GLN A 482 1.20 15.14 32.56
CA GLN A 482 0.80 16.47 33.02
C GLN A 482 1.13 17.55 31.96
N HIS A 483 2.34 17.53 31.40
CA HIS A 483 2.72 18.46 30.34
C HIS A 483 1.89 18.28 29.06
N MET A 484 1.54 17.05 28.69
CA MET A 484 0.64 16.80 27.57
C MET A 484 -0.76 17.39 27.81
N ILE A 485 -1.29 17.25 29.02
CA ILE A 485 -2.58 17.83 29.44
C ILE A 485 -2.54 19.36 29.40
N ASP A 486 -1.47 19.97 29.89
CA ASP A 486 -1.31 21.42 29.91
C ASP A 486 -1.10 21.98 28.50
N THR A 487 -0.32 21.30 27.66
CA THR A 487 -0.12 21.66 26.25
C THR A 487 -1.43 21.63 25.46
N LEU A 488 -2.27 20.61 25.66
CA LEU A 488 -3.62 20.60 25.10
C LEU A 488 -4.45 21.79 25.62
N GLY A 489 -4.38 22.08 26.92
CA GLY A 489 -5.08 23.21 27.52
C GLY A 489 -4.68 24.56 26.91
N CYS A 490 -3.39 24.79 26.67
CA CYS A 490 -2.87 25.98 26.01
C CYS A 490 -3.33 26.03 24.55
N PHE A 491 -3.16 24.93 23.80
CA PHE A 491 -3.61 24.84 22.41
C PHE A 491 -5.10 25.19 22.24
N LEU A 492 -5.96 24.63 23.09
CA LEU A 492 -7.40 24.92 23.04
C LEU A 492 -7.69 26.38 23.36
N ARG A 493 -7.00 26.97 24.34
CA ARG A 493 -7.19 28.37 24.74
C ARG A 493 -6.77 29.33 23.62
N ASP A 494 -5.68 29.03 22.94
CA ASP A 494 -5.12 29.89 21.90
C ASP A 494 -5.93 29.84 20.59
N ASN A 495 -6.72 28.78 20.38
CA ASN A 495 -7.42 28.55 19.11
C ASN A 495 -8.94 28.51 19.20
N LEU A 496 -9.53 28.49 20.40
CA LEU A 496 -10.98 28.58 20.58
C LEU A 496 -11.41 30.03 20.83
N SER A 497 -12.47 30.46 20.16
CA SER A 497 -13.12 31.75 20.44
C SER A 497 -13.86 31.77 21.79
N SER A 498 -14.13 30.60 22.37
CA SER A 498 -14.78 30.45 23.68
C SER A 498 -14.01 29.45 24.54
N ASN A 499 -14.19 29.48 25.86
CA ASN A 499 -13.56 28.49 26.75
C ASN A 499 -14.22 27.10 26.68
N LYS A 500 -14.92 26.79 25.59
CA LYS A 500 -15.63 25.54 25.32
C LYS A 500 -15.37 25.05 23.91
N LEU A 501 -15.20 23.74 23.79
CA LEU A 501 -15.29 23.01 22.52
C LEU A 501 -16.58 22.19 22.56
N GLU A 502 -17.49 22.50 21.64
CA GLU A 502 -18.89 22.05 21.71
C GLU A 502 -19.51 22.39 23.08
N GLN A 503 -19.89 21.38 23.87
CA GLN A 503 -20.52 21.54 25.17
C GLN A 503 -19.53 21.46 26.34
N LEU A 504 -18.27 21.07 26.09
CA LEU A 504 -17.29 20.81 27.14
C LEU A 504 -16.34 22.00 27.35
N THR A 505 -16.09 22.34 28.61
CA THR A 505 -15.06 23.32 28.96
C THR A 505 -13.66 22.73 28.76
N ILE A 506 -12.67 23.60 28.54
CA ILE A 506 -11.25 23.17 28.46
C ILE A 506 -10.87 22.34 29.70
N GLN A 507 -11.30 22.76 30.90
CA GLN A 507 -11.02 22.01 32.12
C GLN A 507 -11.65 20.62 32.13
N THR A 508 -12.86 20.46 31.61
CA THR A 508 -13.51 19.14 31.52
C THR A 508 -12.74 18.22 30.58
N ILE A 509 -12.27 18.75 29.44
CA ILE A 509 -11.43 18.01 28.49
C ILE A 509 -10.12 17.59 29.15
N LYS A 510 -9.47 18.49 29.91
CA LYS A 510 -8.25 18.17 30.70
C LYS A 510 -8.52 17.04 31.70
N ASN A 511 -9.65 17.07 32.41
CA ASN A 511 -10.01 16.03 33.38
C ASN A 511 -10.24 14.67 32.71
N LEU A 512 -10.95 14.63 31.58
CA LEU A 512 -11.14 13.39 30.80
C LEU A 512 -9.81 12.87 30.26
N LEU A 513 -8.93 13.76 29.77
CA LEU A 513 -7.61 13.38 29.30
C LEU A 513 -6.72 12.84 30.44
N HIS A 514 -6.83 13.41 31.64
CA HIS A 514 -6.16 12.90 32.83
C HIS A 514 -6.57 11.46 33.12
N ILE A 515 -7.87 11.16 33.11
CA ILE A 515 -8.37 9.78 33.27
C ILE A 515 -7.80 8.88 32.16
N TYR A 516 -7.81 9.35 30.91
CA TYR A 516 -7.27 8.57 29.80
C TYR A 516 -5.79 8.23 29.98
N LEU A 517 -4.93 9.21 30.28
CA LEU A 517 -3.47 9.01 30.34
C LEU A 517 -3.03 8.20 31.56
N TYR A 518 -3.54 8.54 32.75
CA TYR A 518 -3.07 7.95 34.01
C TYR A 518 -3.61 6.53 34.30
N TYR A 519 -4.61 6.05 33.56
CA TYR A 519 -5.17 4.70 33.71
C TYR A 519 -4.84 3.76 32.54
N ASN A 520 -3.83 4.09 31.73
CA ASN A 520 -3.32 3.18 30.70
C ASN A 520 -2.38 2.13 31.31
N ILE A 521 -2.94 0.96 31.61
CA ILE A 521 -2.22 -0.24 32.03
C ILE A 521 -2.22 -1.31 30.95
N PHE A 522 -1.23 -2.18 30.96
CA PHE A 522 -1.11 -3.31 30.03
C PHE A 522 -0.30 -4.46 30.65
N TYR A 523 -0.49 -5.66 30.13
CA TYR A 523 0.19 -6.86 30.58
C TYR A 523 1.36 -7.23 29.65
N TYR A 524 2.46 -7.66 30.26
CA TYR A 524 3.61 -8.27 29.59
C TYR A 524 4.31 -9.24 30.54
N LYS A 525 4.63 -10.47 30.08
CA LYS A 525 5.37 -11.50 30.83
C LYS A 525 5.03 -11.58 32.34
N ASN A 526 3.77 -11.91 32.66
CA ASN A 526 3.25 -12.07 34.02
C ASN A 526 3.23 -10.81 34.90
N GLN A 527 3.50 -9.63 34.35
CA GLN A 527 3.46 -8.37 35.07
C GLN A 527 2.50 -7.38 34.42
N ILE A 528 1.94 -6.48 35.25
CA ILE A 528 1.15 -5.35 34.79
C ILE A 528 2.03 -4.12 34.84
N TYR A 529 2.09 -3.42 33.72
CA TYR A 529 2.82 -2.18 33.55
C TYR A 529 1.83 -1.03 33.37
N LYS A 530 2.27 0.16 33.73
CA LYS A 530 1.58 1.42 33.49
C LYS A 530 2.47 2.35 32.67
N MET A 531 1.87 3.11 31.77
CA MET A 531 2.59 4.15 31.03
C MET A 531 2.97 5.30 31.96
N ALA A 532 4.25 5.67 31.97
CA ALA A 532 4.78 6.80 32.73
C ALA A 532 4.71 8.11 31.95
N LYS A 533 4.86 8.03 30.62
CA LYS A 533 4.77 9.17 29.70
C LYS A 533 4.20 8.74 28.35
N GLY A 534 3.75 9.72 27.55
CA GLY A 534 3.19 9.48 26.23
C GLY A 534 1.81 8.80 26.25
N SER A 535 1.51 8.03 25.21
CA SER A 535 0.22 7.35 25.05
C SER A 535 0.32 6.07 24.20
N PRO A 536 -0.56 5.06 24.38
CA PRO A 536 -0.46 3.82 23.63
C PRO A 536 -0.55 4.06 22.11
N THR A 537 0.39 3.51 21.35
CA THR A 537 0.51 3.73 19.89
C THR A 537 -0.72 3.30 19.08
N THR A 538 -1.53 2.38 19.60
CA THR A 538 -2.74 1.89 18.92
C THR A 538 -3.99 2.70 19.17
N MET A 539 -3.94 3.69 20.07
CA MET A 539 -5.08 4.58 20.34
C MET A 539 -5.09 5.75 19.37
N ALA A 540 -6.23 5.99 18.70
CA ALA A 540 -6.36 7.09 17.75
C ALA A 540 -6.09 8.48 18.37
N LEU A 541 -6.41 8.64 19.66
CA LEU A 541 -6.14 9.87 20.41
C LEU A 541 -4.63 10.17 20.52
N SER A 542 -3.77 9.15 20.54
CA SER A 542 -2.32 9.31 20.67
C SER A 542 -1.76 10.15 19.52
N GLU A 543 -2.16 9.85 18.27
CA GLU A 543 -1.78 10.64 17.09
C GLU A 543 -2.24 12.10 17.22
N THR A 544 -3.48 12.30 17.70
CA THR A 544 -4.07 13.63 17.87
C THR A 544 -3.30 14.43 18.94
N LEU A 545 -2.95 13.81 20.07
CA LEU A 545 -2.17 14.47 21.13
C LEU A 545 -0.75 14.78 20.69
N SER A 546 -0.05 13.83 20.06
CA SER A 546 1.30 14.05 19.52
C SER A 546 1.31 15.18 18.50
N THR A 547 0.29 15.24 17.65
CA THR A 547 0.11 16.28 16.65
C THR A 547 -0.11 17.67 17.27
N ILE A 548 -0.91 17.78 18.33
CA ILE A 548 -1.11 19.03 19.08
C ILE A 548 0.20 19.46 19.75
N TYR A 549 0.88 18.52 20.39
CA TYR A 549 2.12 18.81 21.10
C TYR A 549 3.19 19.34 20.14
N LEU A 550 3.40 18.66 19.01
CA LEU A 550 4.34 19.12 17.98
C LEU A 550 3.92 20.46 17.38
N PHE A 551 2.63 20.73 17.19
CA PHE A 551 2.17 22.04 16.70
C PHE A 551 2.58 23.19 17.63
N VAL A 552 2.45 23.01 18.95
CA VAL A 552 2.86 24.01 19.93
C VAL A 552 4.38 24.19 19.92
N TRP A 553 5.13 23.09 19.86
CA TRP A 553 6.60 23.15 19.80
C TRP A 553 7.14 23.76 18.50
N GLU A 554 6.61 23.33 17.34
CA GLU A 554 7.04 23.80 16.01
C GLU A 554 6.66 25.26 15.76
N SER A 555 5.83 25.87 16.61
CA SER A 555 5.53 27.31 16.57
C SER A 555 6.81 28.17 16.63
N ARG A 556 7.87 27.69 17.30
CA ARG A 556 9.17 28.36 17.36
C ARG A 556 9.87 28.38 16.00
N ILE A 557 9.75 27.29 15.25
CA ILE A 557 10.28 27.15 13.88
C ILE A 557 9.44 27.99 12.92
N THR A 558 8.11 27.82 12.95
CA THR A 558 7.23 28.50 12.00
C THR A 558 7.24 30.02 12.15
N LYS A 559 7.40 30.57 13.36
CA LYS A 559 7.58 32.02 13.56
C LYS A 559 8.82 32.55 12.83
N GLU A 560 9.93 31.84 12.91
CA GLU A 560 11.19 32.21 12.26
C GLU A 560 11.12 32.11 10.73
N LEU A 561 10.38 31.12 10.22
CA LEU A 561 10.24 30.87 8.79
C LEU A 561 9.19 31.74 8.11
N ARG A 562 8.07 32.02 8.79
CA ARG A 562 6.95 32.81 8.22
C ARG A 562 7.36 34.23 7.88
N SER A 563 8.16 34.88 8.73
CA SER A 563 8.66 36.23 8.46
C SER A 563 9.52 36.30 7.19
N LYS A 564 10.06 35.17 6.76
CA LYS A 564 10.94 35.04 5.59
C LYS A 564 10.24 34.44 4.38
N ASN A 565 9.00 33.96 4.56
CA ASN A 565 8.23 33.18 3.59
C ASN A 565 9.00 31.94 3.11
N GLU A 566 9.64 31.23 4.03
CA GLU A 566 10.21 29.91 3.75
C GLU A 566 9.11 28.85 3.74
N LEU A 567 9.29 27.80 2.93
CA LEU A 567 8.41 26.65 2.96
C LEU A 567 8.59 25.90 4.28
N PHE A 568 7.48 25.57 4.93
CA PHE A 568 7.45 24.71 6.11
C PHE A 568 6.28 23.74 6.01
N GLY A 569 6.50 22.50 6.43
CA GLY A 569 5.41 21.61 6.76
C GLY A 569 5.86 20.33 7.46
N ARG A 570 4.89 19.66 8.07
CA ARG A 570 5.09 18.40 8.78
C ARG A 570 4.20 17.30 8.20
N TYR A 571 4.75 16.11 8.08
CA TYR A 571 4.01 14.88 7.86
C TYR A 571 4.29 13.92 9.03
N LYS A 572 3.32 13.76 9.92
CA LYS A 572 3.46 12.98 11.16
C LYS A 572 4.67 13.40 12.00
N ASP A 573 5.68 12.55 12.05
CA ASP A 573 6.95 12.63 12.78
C ASP A 573 8.10 13.22 11.94
N GLN A 574 7.83 13.60 10.69
CA GLN A 574 8.81 14.19 9.78
C GLN A 574 8.48 15.66 9.47
N ILE A 575 9.45 16.55 9.66
CA ILE A 575 9.34 17.98 9.34
C ILE A 575 10.26 18.30 8.16
N PHE A 576 9.79 19.14 7.25
CA PHE A 576 10.59 19.71 6.16
C PHE A 576 10.45 21.22 6.13
N PHE A 577 11.56 21.92 5.91
CA PHE A 577 11.53 23.34 5.57
C PHE A 577 12.73 23.79 4.74
N THR A 578 12.58 24.94 4.09
CA THR A 578 13.65 25.61 3.32
C THR A 578 14.33 26.70 4.14
N TRP A 579 15.57 27.02 3.80
CA TRP A 579 16.33 28.07 4.47
C TRP A 579 17.20 28.85 3.48
N ASN A 580 16.88 30.14 3.26
CA ASN A 580 17.71 31.06 2.45
C ASN A 580 18.54 32.05 3.28
N ASN A 581 18.29 32.14 4.58
CA ASN A 581 18.62 33.34 5.35
C ASN A 581 20.08 33.41 5.81
N SER A 582 20.81 32.28 5.81
CA SER A 582 22.18 32.20 6.31
C SER A 582 22.88 30.89 6.00
N ASN A 583 24.19 30.84 6.29
CA ASN A 583 24.98 29.61 6.15
C ASN A 583 24.52 28.52 7.12
N GLU A 584 24.88 27.27 6.82
CA GLU A 584 24.50 26.07 7.57
C GLU A 584 24.78 26.17 9.08
N LYS A 585 25.83 26.89 9.51
CA LYS A 585 26.20 26.99 10.93
C LYS A 585 25.16 27.71 11.76
N GLU A 586 24.53 28.76 11.21
CA GLU A 586 23.46 29.48 11.92
C GLU A 586 22.21 28.64 12.08
N LEU A 587 21.82 27.91 11.03
CA LEU A 587 20.71 26.97 11.09
C LEU A 587 20.98 25.86 12.13
N CYS A 588 22.19 25.31 12.15
CA CYS A 588 22.60 24.34 13.17
C CYS A 588 22.50 24.92 14.59
N ARG A 589 22.95 26.16 14.83
CA ARG A 589 22.80 26.82 16.13
C ARG A 589 21.33 27.01 16.51
N PHE A 590 20.50 27.46 15.57
CA PHE A 590 19.06 27.61 15.79
C PHE A 590 18.40 26.27 16.16
N LEU A 591 18.74 25.18 15.48
CA LEU A 591 18.18 23.87 15.82
C LEU A 591 18.73 23.33 17.15
N GLN A 592 19.98 23.63 17.49
CA GLN A 592 20.54 23.30 18.80
C GLN A 592 19.81 23.99 19.95
N THR A 593 19.34 25.23 19.78
CA THR A 593 18.52 25.89 20.82
C THR A 593 17.15 25.24 21.01
N LEU A 594 16.65 24.51 20.01
CA LEU A 594 15.41 23.71 20.12
C LEU A 594 15.66 22.35 20.79
N GLN A 595 16.90 21.86 20.75
CA GLN A 595 17.36 20.58 21.31
C GLN A 595 18.04 20.76 22.68
N ASP A 596 17.57 21.73 23.47
CA ASP A 596 17.99 21.91 24.86
C ASP A 596 17.88 20.59 25.65
N LYS A 597 18.74 20.37 26.65
CA LYS A 597 18.79 19.12 27.43
C LYS A 597 17.47 18.77 28.10
N ASP A 598 16.67 19.77 28.42
CA ASP A 598 15.36 19.63 29.05
C ASP A 598 14.20 19.55 28.03
N SER A 599 14.50 19.63 26.72
CA SER A 599 13.50 19.48 25.67
C SER A 599 13.03 18.02 25.60
N PRO A 600 11.73 17.76 25.79
CA PRO A 600 11.19 16.40 25.68
C PRO A 600 11.23 15.87 24.24
N ILE A 601 11.45 16.73 23.23
CA ILE A 601 11.45 16.33 21.82
C ILE A 601 12.87 15.98 21.37
N GLN A 602 13.02 14.74 20.93
CA GLN A 602 14.26 14.23 20.36
C GLN A 602 14.11 14.11 18.86
N PHE A 603 15.04 14.70 18.10
CA PHE A 603 15.03 14.62 16.66
C PHE A 603 16.43 14.47 16.06
N GLN A 604 16.47 13.84 14.90
CA GLN A 604 17.64 13.82 14.02
C GLN A 604 17.44 14.84 12.91
N GLN A 605 18.47 15.65 12.63
CA GLN A 605 18.42 16.66 11.58
C GLN A 605 19.30 16.28 10.39
N ARG A 606 18.86 16.66 9.19
CA ARG A 606 19.72 16.69 7.99
C ARG A 606 19.52 18.01 7.27
N ILE A 607 20.64 18.70 7.02
CA ILE A 607 20.70 19.99 6.34
C ILE A 607 21.62 19.83 5.14
N ALA A 608 21.12 20.09 3.94
CA ALA A 608 21.92 20.04 2.72
C ALA A 608 21.16 20.68 1.54
N SER A 609 21.87 20.93 0.44
CA SER A 609 21.25 21.19 -0.87
C SER A 609 20.58 19.94 -1.46
N THR A 610 20.90 18.76 -0.92
CA THR A 610 20.35 17.46 -1.31
C THR A 610 19.83 16.73 -0.08
N VAL A 611 18.53 16.48 -0.01
CA VAL A 611 17.90 15.78 1.13
C VAL A 611 16.94 14.67 0.67
N ARG A 612 16.38 13.97 1.64
CA ARG A 612 15.35 12.96 1.42
C ARG A 612 14.17 13.26 2.33
N PHE A 613 12.97 13.31 1.77
CA PHE A 613 11.74 13.55 2.53
C PHE A 613 10.59 12.79 1.89
N LEU A 614 9.80 12.08 2.69
CA LEU A 614 8.67 11.26 2.23
C LEU A 614 8.99 10.35 1.03
N ASN A 615 10.14 9.66 1.06
CA ASN A 615 10.60 8.81 -0.04
C ASN A 615 10.81 9.55 -1.38
N VAL A 616 11.11 10.84 -1.33
CA VAL A 616 11.55 11.65 -2.48
C VAL A 616 12.97 12.11 -2.21
N HIS A 617 13.85 11.96 -3.20
CA HIS A 617 15.15 12.59 -3.24
C HIS A 617 14.98 13.99 -3.84
N ILE A 618 15.51 15.00 -3.16
CA ILE A 618 15.29 16.41 -3.50
C ILE A 618 16.66 17.06 -3.61
N ASP A 619 16.95 17.60 -4.79
CA ASP A 619 18.20 18.24 -5.14
C ASP A 619 17.97 19.70 -5.56
N ASN A 620 18.76 20.59 -4.99
CA ASN A 620 18.90 21.96 -5.44
C ASN A 620 20.14 22.07 -6.34
N LEU A 621 19.92 21.97 -7.65
CA LEU A 621 20.95 22.10 -8.67
C LEU A 621 21.15 23.58 -9.01
N LYS A 622 21.84 24.31 -8.13
CA LYS A 622 22.18 25.74 -8.30
C LYS A 622 20.96 26.64 -8.53
N GLY A 623 19.84 26.38 -7.87
CA GLY A 623 18.60 27.13 -7.99
C GLY A 623 17.53 26.40 -8.82
N GLU A 624 17.87 25.28 -9.45
CA GLU A 624 16.93 24.42 -10.15
C GLU A 624 16.55 23.22 -9.28
N LEU A 625 15.25 22.96 -9.16
CA LEU A 625 14.74 21.82 -8.40
C LEU A 625 14.82 20.55 -9.26
N SER A 626 15.54 19.53 -8.78
CA SER A 626 15.47 18.18 -9.31
C SER A 626 14.93 17.22 -8.24
N THR A 627 13.97 16.38 -8.60
CA THR A 627 13.37 15.40 -7.69
C THR A 627 13.18 14.05 -8.37
N ARG A 628 13.37 12.99 -7.59
CA ARG A 628 13.11 11.60 -8.02
C ARG A 628 12.66 10.75 -6.85
N ILE A 629 12.01 9.62 -7.12
CA ILE A 629 11.65 8.69 -6.06
C ILE A 629 12.91 8.15 -5.37
N TYR A 630 12.89 8.15 -4.04
CA TYR A 630 13.92 7.54 -3.20
C TYR A 630 13.44 6.21 -2.62
N HIS A 631 14.23 5.16 -2.81
CA HIS A 631 14.01 3.84 -2.24
C HIS A 631 15.06 3.54 -1.16
N GLN A 632 14.63 3.41 0.09
CA GLN A 632 15.54 3.16 1.23
C GLN A 632 16.22 1.78 1.18
N SER A 633 15.54 0.78 0.63
CA SER A 633 16.08 -0.57 0.40
C SER A 633 15.28 -1.24 -0.72
N MET A 634 15.93 -1.95 -1.65
CA MET A 634 15.20 -2.69 -2.71
C MET A 634 14.35 -3.85 -2.18
N MET A 635 14.62 -4.34 -0.96
CA MET A 635 13.97 -5.53 -0.36
C MET A 635 12.49 -5.33 0.05
N GLY A 636 11.82 -4.30 -0.45
CA GLY A 636 10.41 -4.05 -0.16
C GLY A 636 9.88 -2.82 -0.88
N LYS A 637 10.27 -2.61 -2.15
CA LYS A 637 9.96 -1.39 -2.91
C LYS A 637 8.46 -1.09 -2.95
N TYR A 638 7.63 -2.12 -3.08
CA TYR A 638 6.18 -2.06 -2.92
C TYR A 638 5.71 -3.40 -2.38
N SER A 639 5.02 -3.38 -1.26
CA SER A 639 4.76 -4.59 -0.49
C SER A 639 3.28 -4.67 -0.16
N LEU A 640 2.51 -4.79 -1.23
CA LEU A 640 1.63 -5.93 -1.22
C LEU A 640 2.32 -6.92 -2.16
N PRO A 641 2.89 -8.02 -1.66
CA PRO A 641 3.09 -9.17 -2.53
C PRO A 641 1.70 -9.52 -3.09
N TYR A 642 1.59 -10.27 -4.19
CA TYR A 642 0.28 -10.77 -4.63
C TYR A 642 -0.24 -11.85 -3.66
N VAL A 643 -0.38 -11.48 -2.40
CA VAL A 643 -0.96 -12.20 -1.29
C VAL A 643 -2.40 -11.76 -1.22
N VAL A 644 -3.20 -12.51 -1.91
CA VAL A 644 -4.33 -13.15 -1.30
C VAL A 644 -4.63 -12.80 0.20
N GLY A 645 -5.74 -12.10 0.45
CA GLY A 645 -6.06 -11.41 1.71
C GLY A 645 -6.56 -9.99 1.45
N HIS A 646 -6.17 -9.44 0.29
CA HIS A 646 -6.60 -8.15 -0.23
C HIS A 646 -7.50 -8.33 -1.46
N SER A 647 -8.42 -7.39 -1.68
CA SER A 647 -9.23 -7.40 -2.90
C SER A 647 -8.34 -7.09 -4.11
N LYS A 648 -8.68 -7.61 -5.30
CA LYS A 648 -8.02 -7.18 -6.56
C LYS A 648 -8.01 -5.66 -6.70
N GLN A 649 -9.06 -4.99 -6.19
CA GLN A 649 -9.15 -3.54 -6.11
C GLN A 649 -8.02 -2.94 -5.27
N ALA A 650 -7.75 -3.45 -4.07
CA ALA A 650 -6.68 -2.91 -3.22
C ALA A 650 -5.28 -3.04 -3.84
N HIS A 651 -5.03 -4.11 -4.60
CA HIS A 651 -3.81 -4.28 -5.39
C HIS A 651 -3.74 -3.26 -6.53
N SER A 652 -4.85 -3.07 -7.25
CA SER A 652 -4.97 -2.07 -8.33
C SER A 652 -4.76 -0.66 -7.78
N ASP A 653 -5.52 -0.26 -6.76
CA ASP A 653 -5.43 1.06 -6.11
C ASP A 653 -4.00 1.37 -5.68
N ARG A 654 -3.32 0.41 -5.04
CA ARG A 654 -1.93 0.60 -4.59
C ARG A 654 -0.97 0.83 -5.74
N PHE A 655 -1.06 0.02 -6.80
CA PHE A 655 -0.18 0.17 -7.95
C PHE A 655 -0.47 1.46 -8.70
N GLN A 656 -1.74 1.84 -8.85
CA GLN A 656 -2.15 3.13 -9.39
C GLN A 656 -1.62 4.30 -8.55
N SER A 657 -1.75 4.26 -7.23
CA SER A 657 -1.18 5.28 -6.34
C SER A 657 0.35 5.38 -6.48
N ALA A 658 1.04 4.25 -6.68
CA ALA A 658 2.48 4.24 -6.89
C ALA A 658 2.87 4.88 -8.24
N LEU A 659 2.13 4.63 -9.31
CA LEU A 659 2.31 5.28 -10.62
C LEU A 659 2.05 6.80 -10.55
N ILE A 660 0.97 7.20 -9.86
CA ILE A 660 0.67 8.62 -9.61
C ILE A 660 1.80 9.29 -8.82
N ARG A 661 2.31 8.61 -7.80
CA ARG A 661 3.46 9.11 -7.04
C ARG A 661 4.71 9.23 -7.91
N ALA A 662 4.99 8.26 -8.76
CA ALA A 662 6.14 8.29 -9.68
C ALA A 662 6.11 9.53 -10.59
N VAL A 663 4.96 9.85 -11.20
CA VAL A 663 4.83 11.03 -12.07
C VAL A 663 4.85 12.35 -11.27
N CYS A 664 4.21 12.41 -10.11
CA CYS A 664 4.17 13.64 -9.30
C CYS A 664 5.55 13.98 -8.70
N CYS A 665 6.33 12.97 -8.28
CA CYS A 665 7.59 13.18 -7.57
C CYS A 665 8.83 13.20 -8.49
N SER A 666 8.72 12.79 -9.75
CA SER A 666 9.85 12.82 -10.69
C SER A 666 9.83 14.13 -11.50
N SER A 667 10.89 14.93 -11.39
CA SER A 667 11.02 16.20 -12.12
C SER A 667 11.39 15.97 -13.58
N SER A 668 12.13 14.91 -13.88
CA SER A 668 12.53 14.53 -15.24
C SER A 668 11.71 13.35 -15.77
N LEU A 669 11.57 13.30 -17.10
CA LEU A 669 10.94 12.17 -17.80
C LEU A 669 11.73 10.87 -17.63
N ASP A 670 13.07 10.95 -17.65
CA ASP A 670 13.95 9.80 -17.49
C ASP A 670 13.81 9.17 -16.08
N ASP A 671 13.74 9.99 -15.03
CA ASP A 671 13.51 9.51 -13.66
C ASP A 671 12.12 8.84 -13.54
N PHE A 672 11.10 9.39 -14.22
CA PHE A 672 9.77 8.78 -14.25
C PHE A 672 9.77 7.42 -14.96
N HIS A 673 10.42 7.30 -16.12
CA HIS A 673 10.51 6.04 -16.86
C HIS A 673 11.30 4.97 -16.09
N LEU A 674 12.40 5.36 -15.46
CA LEU A 674 13.17 4.46 -14.60
C LEU A 674 12.32 3.95 -13.41
N GLU A 675 11.53 4.84 -12.80
CA GLU A 675 10.63 4.47 -11.72
C GLU A 675 9.48 3.58 -12.21
N LEU A 676 8.91 3.86 -13.38
CA LEU A 676 7.88 3.02 -14.01
C LEU A 676 8.38 1.58 -14.21
N VAL A 677 9.56 1.40 -14.82
CA VAL A 677 10.14 0.06 -14.99
C VAL A 677 10.46 -0.57 -13.64
N THR A 678 10.94 0.21 -12.67
CA THR A 678 11.18 -0.27 -11.30
C THR A 678 9.90 -0.78 -10.65
N LEU A 679 8.78 -0.08 -10.85
CA LEU A 679 7.46 -0.44 -10.36
C LEU A 679 6.94 -1.73 -10.99
N GLU A 680 7.06 -1.86 -12.31
CA GLU A 680 6.68 -3.06 -13.04
C GLU A 680 7.50 -4.27 -12.57
N LEU A 681 8.83 -4.12 -12.51
CA LEU A 681 9.74 -5.15 -12.02
C LEU A 681 9.41 -5.58 -10.60
N THR A 682 9.16 -4.61 -9.72
CA THR A 682 8.77 -4.87 -8.33
C THR A 682 7.48 -5.66 -8.25
N CYS A 683 6.49 -5.37 -9.09
CA CYS A 683 5.25 -6.16 -9.12
C CYS A 683 5.51 -7.58 -9.65
N LEU A 684 6.30 -7.73 -10.72
CA LEU A 684 6.60 -9.04 -11.29
C LEU A 684 7.37 -9.93 -10.31
N THR A 685 8.35 -9.41 -9.58
CA THR A 685 9.09 -10.16 -8.56
C THR A 685 8.19 -10.55 -7.38
N ASN A 686 7.24 -9.68 -7.03
CA ASN A 686 6.22 -9.93 -6.00
C ASN A 686 5.05 -10.82 -6.44
N GLY A 687 5.12 -11.43 -7.63
CA GLY A 687 4.18 -12.44 -8.11
C GLY A 687 2.94 -11.91 -8.81
N TYR A 688 2.88 -10.62 -9.14
CA TYR A 688 1.81 -10.09 -9.99
C TYR A 688 2.00 -10.60 -11.42
N SER A 689 0.93 -11.10 -12.03
CA SER A 689 0.98 -11.55 -13.43
C SER A 689 1.33 -10.39 -14.36
N LEU A 690 2.06 -10.65 -15.44
CA LEU A 690 2.35 -9.63 -16.44
C LEU A 690 1.09 -8.97 -16.99
N GLN A 691 0.04 -9.75 -17.25
CA GLN A 691 -1.26 -9.22 -17.71
C GLN A 691 -1.82 -8.17 -16.75
N PHE A 692 -1.80 -8.44 -15.44
CA PHE A 692 -2.23 -7.45 -14.44
C PHE A 692 -1.41 -6.17 -14.53
N VAL A 693 -0.08 -6.28 -14.55
CA VAL A 693 0.83 -5.11 -14.60
C VAL A 693 0.56 -4.28 -15.85
N GLU A 694 0.55 -4.90 -17.03
CA GLU A 694 0.30 -4.23 -18.31
C GLU A 694 -1.07 -3.56 -18.34
N THR A 695 -2.14 -4.23 -17.91
CA THR A 695 -3.49 -3.63 -17.84
C THR A 695 -3.53 -2.41 -16.93
N GLN A 696 -2.82 -2.43 -15.79
CA GLN A 696 -2.79 -1.29 -14.89
C GLN A 696 -1.99 -0.11 -15.45
N VAL A 697 -0.87 -0.38 -16.13
CA VAL A 697 -0.06 0.65 -16.80
C VAL A 697 -0.86 1.27 -17.96
N GLU A 698 -1.53 0.44 -18.77
CA GLU A 698 -2.42 0.91 -19.84
C GLU A 698 -3.55 1.78 -19.30
N HIS A 699 -4.19 1.37 -18.20
CA HIS A 699 -5.23 2.16 -17.56
C HIS A 699 -4.72 3.51 -17.04
N PHE A 700 -3.53 3.54 -16.44
CA PHE A 700 -2.89 4.77 -15.96
C PHE A 700 -2.68 5.79 -17.08
N PHE A 701 -2.08 5.37 -18.20
CA PHE A 701 -1.90 6.27 -19.36
C PHE A 701 -3.22 6.60 -20.07
N GLY A 702 -4.14 5.63 -20.15
CA GLY A 702 -5.44 5.79 -20.79
C GLY A 702 -6.35 6.79 -20.09
N TYR A 703 -6.19 7.01 -18.78
CA TYR A 703 -7.00 7.95 -18.00
C TYR A 703 -6.96 9.39 -18.57
N PHE A 704 -5.82 9.81 -19.13
CA PHE A 704 -5.65 11.10 -19.80
C PHE A 704 -5.41 10.97 -21.31
N HIS A 705 -5.78 9.84 -21.91
CA HIS A 705 -5.53 9.54 -23.33
C HIS A 705 -4.06 9.72 -23.75
N ALA A 706 -3.12 9.44 -22.84
CA ALA A 706 -1.70 9.71 -22.98
C ALA A 706 -0.89 8.43 -23.22
N HIS A 707 -1.38 7.51 -24.05
CA HIS A 707 -0.70 6.22 -24.29
C HIS A 707 0.71 6.38 -24.84
N GLU A 708 0.95 7.44 -25.63
CA GLU A 708 2.26 7.79 -26.18
C GLU A 708 3.28 8.12 -25.08
N MET A 709 2.85 8.60 -23.91
CA MET A 709 3.75 8.96 -22.79
C MET A 709 4.53 7.78 -22.23
N ARG A 710 4.05 6.55 -22.43
CA ARG A 710 4.77 5.35 -22.01
C ARG A 710 6.16 5.26 -22.64
N TYR A 711 6.30 5.80 -23.85
CA TYR A 711 7.51 5.66 -24.64
C TYR A 711 8.05 7.00 -25.19
N SER A 712 7.31 8.09 -25.01
CA SER A 712 7.72 9.42 -25.44
C SER A 712 9.04 9.85 -24.81
N LYS A 713 9.82 10.64 -25.56
CA LYS A 713 11.02 11.34 -25.06
C LYS A 713 10.80 12.86 -25.00
N ASP A 714 9.57 13.31 -25.13
CA ASP A 714 9.20 14.74 -25.14
C ASP A 714 8.96 15.26 -23.71
N PRO A 715 9.86 16.11 -23.17
CA PRO A 715 9.69 16.68 -21.83
C PRO A 715 8.45 17.57 -21.71
N THR A 716 8.04 18.24 -22.79
CA THR A 716 6.88 19.15 -22.76
C THR A 716 5.56 18.38 -22.65
N MET A 717 5.49 17.21 -23.28
CA MET A 717 4.38 16.28 -23.15
C MET A 717 4.32 15.72 -21.72
N TYR A 718 5.48 15.40 -21.13
CA TYR A 718 5.60 14.94 -19.75
C TYR A 718 5.11 16.00 -18.75
N ASP A 719 5.53 17.26 -18.90
CA ASP A 719 5.11 18.34 -18.01
C ASP A 719 3.59 18.54 -18.01
N ARG A 720 2.96 18.44 -19.20
CA ARG A 720 1.50 18.49 -19.34
C ARG A 720 0.83 17.31 -18.64
N PHE A 721 1.34 16.09 -18.87
CA PHE A 721 0.83 14.88 -18.24
C PHE A 721 0.93 14.96 -16.70
N ARG A 722 2.07 15.40 -16.19
CA ARG A 722 2.33 15.60 -14.76
C ARG A 722 1.40 16.66 -14.15
N LYS A 723 1.17 17.78 -14.84
CA LYS A 723 0.22 18.82 -14.41
C LYS A 723 -1.23 18.31 -14.30
N ASN A 724 -1.65 17.43 -15.21
CA ASN A 724 -2.97 16.80 -15.16
C ASN A 724 -3.12 15.92 -13.91
N TRP A 725 -2.09 15.16 -13.54
CA TRP A 725 -2.08 14.35 -12.32
C TRP A 725 -2.11 15.20 -11.04
N PHE A 726 -1.37 16.30 -10.97
CA PHE A 726 -1.48 17.24 -9.84
C PHE A 726 -2.90 17.83 -9.71
N SER A 727 -3.54 18.16 -10.84
CA SER A 727 -4.91 18.65 -10.86
C SER A 727 -5.91 17.59 -10.38
N TYR A 728 -5.72 16.34 -10.81
CA TYR A 728 -6.49 15.20 -10.32
C TYR A 728 -6.33 14.99 -8.81
N MET A 729 -5.10 15.01 -8.29
CA MET A 729 -4.85 14.85 -6.85
C MET A 729 -5.51 15.97 -6.04
N THR A 730 -5.43 17.22 -6.52
CA THR A 730 -6.12 18.35 -5.90
C THR A 730 -7.63 18.11 -5.81
N MET A 731 -8.25 17.58 -6.88
CA MET A 731 -9.67 17.21 -6.88
C MET A 731 -9.96 16.07 -5.90
N GLN A 732 -9.12 15.04 -5.83
CA GLN A 732 -9.28 13.91 -4.90
C GLN A 732 -9.22 14.36 -3.44
N TYR A 733 -8.33 15.31 -3.11
CA TYR A 733 -8.29 15.91 -1.77
C TYR A 733 -9.58 16.63 -1.43
N GLN A 734 -10.14 17.43 -2.34
CA GLN A 734 -11.42 18.12 -2.12
C GLN A 734 -12.58 17.14 -1.96
N LEU A 735 -12.60 16.03 -2.71
CA LEU A 735 -13.61 14.98 -2.57
C LEU A 735 -13.48 14.25 -1.23
N THR A 736 -12.26 13.97 -0.80
CA THR A 736 -11.96 13.34 0.49
C THR A 736 -12.38 14.24 1.65
N ASP A 737 -12.09 15.54 1.57
CA ASP A 737 -12.52 16.52 2.57
C ASP A 737 -14.06 16.59 2.64
N LYS A 738 -14.74 16.56 1.49
CA LYS A 738 -16.22 16.49 1.44
C LYS A 738 -16.74 15.19 2.07
N LEU A 739 -16.09 14.04 1.82
CA LEU A 739 -16.47 12.76 2.41
C LEU A 739 -16.30 12.75 3.93
N HIS A 740 -15.22 13.35 4.45
CA HIS A 740 -15.03 13.54 5.89
C HIS A 740 -16.13 14.42 6.48
N GLN A 741 -16.49 15.52 5.83
CA GLN A 741 -17.63 16.35 6.26
C GLN A 741 -18.96 15.59 6.30
N PHE A 742 -19.20 14.64 5.38
CA PHE A 742 -20.38 13.76 5.44
C PHE A 742 -20.31 12.79 6.62
N ASN A 743 -19.15 12.20 6.86
CA ASN A 743 -18.94 11.27 7.97
C ASN A 743 -19.13 11.95 9.34
N ASP A 744 -18.59 13.15 9.50
CA ASP A 744 -18.69 13.95 10.73
C ASP A 744 -20.14 14.36 11.03
N LYS A 745 -20.97 14.49 9.99
CA LYS A 745 -22.43 14.73 10.10
C LYS A 745 -23.25 13.45 10.31
N GLY A 746 -22.62 12.28 10.42
CA GLY A 746 -23.31 10.99 10.56
C GLY A 746 -24.04 10.53 9.29
N GLN A 747 -23.69 11.08 8.13
CA GLN A 747 -24.37 10.88 6.85
C GLN A 747 -23.73 9.77 5.98
N LEU A 748 -22.84 8.93 6.53
CA LEU A 748 -22.23 7.82 5.81
C LEU A 748 -22.60 6.48 6.46
N ILE A 749 -23.19 5.57 5.68
CA ILE A 749 -23.54 4.21 6.10
C ILE A 749 -22.52 3.25 5.49
N GLN A 750 -21.69 2.62 6.33
CA GLN A 750 -20.71 1.63 5.90
C GLN A 750 -21.20 0.21 6.15
N LEU A 751 -21.30 -0.57 5.08
CA LEU A 751 -21.74 -1.96 5.08
C LEU A 751 -20.64 -2.88 4.57
N ASN A 752 -20.63 -4.13 5.03
CA ASN A 752 -19.72 -5.15 4.54
C ASN A 752 -20.30 -6.57 4.59
N TYR A 753 -19.85 -7.40 3.65
CA TYR A 753 -20.12 -8.84 3.59
C TYR A 753 -18.79 -9.61 3.50
N HIS A 754 -18.82 -10.89 3.86
CA HIS A 754 -17.67 -11.76 3.62
C HIS A 754 -17.69 -12.27 2.18
N TYR A 755 -16.53 -12.26 1.53
CA TYR A 755 -16.37 -12.65 0.14
C TYR A 755 -15.32 -13.75 0.04
N GLU A 756 -15.72 -14.89 -0.51
CA GLU A 756 -14.80 -15.96 -0.90
C GLU A 756 -14.58 -16.00 -2.41
N GLN A 757 -15.66 -16.26 -3.16
CA GLN A 757 -15.65 -16.40 -4.62
C GLN A 757 -17.00 -15.97 -5.17
N GLY A 758 -17.03 -15.31 -6.32
CA GLY A 758 -18.28 -14.98 -7.01
C GLY A 758 -18.22 -13.64 -7.74
N PRO A 759 -19.31 -13.23 -8.40
CA PRO A 759 -19.37 -11.99 -9.17
C PRO A 759 -19.56 -10.76 -8.26
N ARG A 760 -18.51 -10.44 -7.49
CA ARG A 760 -18.49 -9.34 -6.50
C ARG A 760 -18.98 -8.00 -7.05
N CYS A 761 -18.50 -7.63 -8.24
CA CYS A 761 -18.84 -6.36 -8.87
C CYS A 761 -20.33 -6.30 -9.22
N GLU A 762 -20.87 -7.41 -9.74
CA GLU A 762 -22.28 -7.54 -10.07
C GLU A 762 -23.15 -7.48 -8.81
N PHE A 763 -22.77 -8.16 -7.73
CA PHE A 763 -23.48 -8.05 -6.46
C PHE A 763 -23.48 -6.62 -5.92
N ASN A 764 -22.33 -5.94 -5.94
CA ASN A 764 -22.25 -4.55 -5.47
C ASN A 764 -23.14 -3.63 -6.31
N GLU A 765 -23.16 -3.80 -7.63
CA GLU A 765 -24.00 -3.01 -8.52
C GLU A 765 -25.49 -3.28 -8.27
N GLN A 766 -25.89 -4.55 -8.20
CA GLN A 766 -27.28 -4.92 -7.90
C GLN A 766 -27.70 -4.45 -6.51
N PHE A 767 -26.83 -4.56 -5.50
CA PHE A 767 -27.05 -4.00 -4.17
C PHE A 767 -27.28 -2.50 -4.25
N HIS A 768 -26.45 -1.75 -4.96
CA HIS A 768 -26.60 -0.30 -5.07
C HIS A 768 -27.88 0.09 -5.81
N ARG A 769 -28.31 -0.68 -6.83
CA ARG A 769 -29.59 -0.48 -7.52
C ARG A 769 -30.79 -0.76 -6.62
N LEU A 770 -30.76 -1.86 -5.86
CA LEU A 770 -31.78 -2.16 -4.85
C LEU A 770 -31.80 -1.07 -3.79
N TRP A 771 -30.65 -0.74 -3.22
CA TRP A 771 -30.51 0.30 -2.21
C TRP A 771 -31.03 1.65 -2.71
N SER A 772 -30.66 2.09 -3.92
CA SER A 772 -31.15 3.36 -4.44
C SER A 772 -32.66 3.33 -4.66
N HIS A 773 -33.21 2.30 -5.29
CA HIS A 773 -34.64 2.20 -5.58
C HIS A 773 -35.51 2.32 -4.31
N TYR A 774 -35.16 1.58 -3.26
CA TYR A 774 -35.93 1.55 -2.01
C TYR A 774 -35.73 2.79 -1.14
N PHE A 775 -34.53 3.35 -1.10
CA PHE A 775 -34.21 4.43 -0.15
C PHE A 775 -34.59 5.83 -0.64
N HIS A 776 -34.66 6.07 -1.97
CA HIS A 776 -35.19 7.34 -2.48
C HIS A 776 -36.67 7.53 -2.18
N GLN A 777 -37.39 6.45 -1.87
CA GLN A 777 -38.81 6.47 -1.51
C GLN A 777 -39.05 6.71 0.00
N HIS A 778 -38.01 6.74 0.84
CA HIS A 778 -38.15 6.85 2.29
C HIS A 778 -37.86 8.27 2.82
N PRO A 779 -38.85 8.99 3.39
CA PRO A 779 -38.73 10.42 3.67
C PRO A 779 -37.72 10.81 4.76
N THR A 780 -37.37 9.94 5.71
CA THR A 780 -36.32 10.23 6.72
C THR A 780 -34.90 10.00 6.18
N LEU A 781 -34.70 8.95 5.38
CA LEU A 781 -33.40 8.60 4.78
C LEU A 781 -33.08 9.42 3.53
N SER A 782 -34.09 9.91 2.80
CA SER A 782 -33.90 10.77 1.63
C SER A 782 -33.68 12.24 1.98
N LYS A 783 -34.22 12.71 3.12
CA LYS A 783 -34.00 14.08 3.64
C LYS A 783 -32.59 14.27 4.20
N GLU A 784 -32.05 13.25 4.87
CA GLU A 784 -30.64 13.24 5.24
C GLU A 784 -29.82 12.84 4.01
N LYS A 785 -28.87 13.65 3.56
CA LYS A 785 -28.00 13.35 2.39
C LYS A 785 -27.06 12.16 2.67
N THR A 786 -27.62 10.99 2.96
CA THR A 786 -26.90 9.81 3.40
C THR A 786 -26.29 9.07 2.20
N LYS A 787 -25.00 8.75 2.30
CA LYS A 787 -24.28 7.93 1.32
C LYS A 787 -24.03 6.55 1.87
N VAL A 788 -24.06 5.54 1.01
CA VAL A 788 -23.83 4.14 1.40
C VAL A 788 -22.59 3.61 0.71
N LEU A 789 -21.72 2.99 1.51
CA LEU A 789 -20.50 2.35 1.05
C LEU A 789 -20.55 0.87 1.41
N LEU A 790 -20.68 0.02 0.40
CA LEU A 790 -20.63 -1.44 0.55
C LEU A 790 -19.21 -1.94 0.26
N THR A 791 -18.65 -2.72 1.18
CA THR A 791 -17.30 -3.30 1.06
C THR A 791 -17.30 -4.81 1.26
N SER A 792 -16.30 -5.50 0.71
CA SER A 792 -16.14 -6.95 0.86
C SER A 792 -14.95 -7.26 1.79
N LYS A 793 -15.13 -8.18 2.73
CA LYS A 793 -14.06 -8.67 3.63
C LYS A 793 -13.71 -10.13 3.33
N GLN A 794 -12.43 -10.48 3.38
CA GLN A 794 -12.00 -11.88 3.31
C GLN A 794 -11.88 -12.44 4.72
N GLN A 795 -12.11 -13.75 4.92
CA GLN A 795 -12.19 -14.32 6.27
C GLN A 795 -10.83 -14.49 6.96
N TYR A 796 -9.80 -14.92 6.25
CA TYR A 796 -8.48 -15.14 6.85
C TYR A 796 -7.37 -14.50 6.03
N SER A 797 -6.47 -13.78 6.71
CA SER A 797 -5.20 -13.31 6.15
C SER A 797 -4.09 -14.33 6.40
N LEU A 798 -2.98 -14.28 5.65
CA LEU A 798 -1.80 -15.10 5.95
C LEU A 798 -1.34 -14.93 7.41
N ASN A 799 -1.40 -13.71 7.93
CA ASN A 799 -1.09 -13.43 9.32
C ASN A 799 -2.03 -14.20 10.26
N THR A 800 -3.32 -14.31 9.94
CA THR A 800 -4.27 -15.12 10.72
C THR A 800 -3.96 -16.62 10.68
N LEU A 801 -3.33 -17.10 9.59
CA LEU A 801 -3.00 -18.52 9.40
C LEU A 801 -1.61 -18.90 9.93
N LEU A 802 -0.67 -17.97 10.08
CA LEU A 802 0.69 -18.26 10.55
C LEU A 802 1.06 -17.58 11.86
N ALA A 803 0.37 -16.50 12.24
CA ALA A 803 0.61 -15.90 13.54
C ALA A 803 0.12 -16.82 14.64
N GLU A 804 0.87 -16.82 15.73
CA GLU A 804 0.46 -17.45 16.96
C GLU A 804 -0.87 -16.87 17.42
N GLU A 805 -1.76 -17.74 17.88
CA GLU A 805 -2.95 -17.30 18.57
C GLU A 805 -2.53 -16.39 19.72
N LYS A 806 -3.18 -15.22 19.82
CA LYS A 806 -2.98 -14.35 20.98
C LYS A 806 -3.21 -15.21 22.23
N PRO A 807 -2.43 -15.02 23.31
CA PRO A 807 -2.71 -15.68 24.57
C PRO A 807 -4.20 -15.56 24.84
N ALA A 808 -4.89 -16.71 24.92
CA ALA A 808 -6.33 -16.74 25.17
C ALA A 808 -6.61 -15.80 26.35
N ASN A 809 -7.65 -14.96 26.24
CA ASN A 809 -7.93 -13.91 27.22
C ASN A 809 -7.70 -14.49 28.62
N LEU A 810 -6.67 -14.01 29.33
CA LEU A 810 -6.37 -14.36 30.73
C LEU A 810 -7.47 -13.85 31.71
N ILE A 811 -8.65 -13.55 31.17
CA ILE A 811 -9.82 -12.98 31.84
C ILE A 811 -10.87 -14.07 32.13
N GLN A 812 -10.68 -15.29 31.61
CA GLN A 812 -11.52 -16.44 31.99
C GLN A 812 -10.89 -17.23 33.12
#